data_AF-A0A1E8FHF8-F1
#
_entry.id   AF-A0A1E8FHF8-F1
#
_cell.length_a   1.000
_cell.length_b   1.000
_cell.length_c   1.000
_cell.angle_alpha   90.00
_cell.angle_beta   90.00
_cell.angle_gamma   90.00
#
_symmetry.space_group_name_H-M   'P 1'
#
loop_
_entity.id
_entity.type
_entity.pdbx_description
1 polymer ?
#
loop_
_entity_poly.entity_id
_entity_poly.type
_entity_poly.pdbx_seq_one_letter_code
_entity_poly.pdbx_strand_id
1 'polypeptide(L)'
;MQAGFLCLETGKVRSKNSINVAAKNLSDFIVSAILFWSFGFAIMFGQTTMGYFGTSEFLFGATHSPWQYSFFLFQLMFCGTTATLVSGAVAERMSYRGYLVITVVLCSLIYPFVGHWAWSSLFNPENPGWLETQGFIDFAGSTVVHSVGGWVSLAAIMVLGARTGRFDSTKTFPAGSNLPLSVMGTLLIWLGWFGFNGGSTLEFNDQVPLILVNTCLAAAFGGLSASALFVARHRYLDVSIMLNGVIAGLVAITAGANVVSSGSAALIGILAGLIMYGGERLLLTLRLDDALGVVPAHLFAGIWGTLAVALFHNAIEMFSASFWSLLWSQVLGIVVVGLYSFLLAWIALHSINRFIPLRVSPEQEYLGMNITEHKATTELLDLLNSMDAQEREANFNQRVPEEPFTEVGQIAKQYNRVIERVQHEMTQRDKTLSDFKSSEKRKSAILNSAMDSIVTINLDGQIIEFNPAAERAFGCLQSKVLKRNFIDLFILDKDREAVTESLESKFVTSGGLIINRRNTLLLKRSTGDTFPAEITITGTSFGSSINNEFTLHIRDVTRQRRLQEKLRELAYSDPLTGLYNRTYFLDALQRTIRNLHQDDETVAVFFLDLDRFKKINDTLGHKAGDELLMEVATRLVNVTREKDTICRWGGDEFVIMMSGNHNEQTVVTSATKILQVMREVVVLSGRELRIPTSIGISLTADNTCQPMTLIQQADIAMYNAKQAGRDNFKIFQSSMASDASEQFNFEQTLRLAIQAGTQFHMFYQPKVNKDQQMTGLEALVRLELSPGKFTSPAEFIPVAEESGQIIALEELILRLVFSQLANWHKRFNNTPRVSINLSGKHLLSETFLPYLNKCMAEFAIPGEWIEFEVTESVFLNDMDRCIQVLQVLQGFNIAISIDDFGTGYSSLNYLKNLPIDVLKIDRSFVLECASLKEDAKICSTIIELASTLGLKTIAEGVETEAQFQFLKEQRCNDFQGYYFYRPMAVERIDELLEVHNQALASNVTEA
;
A
#
# COMPACT_ATOMS: atom_id res chain seq x y z
N MET A 1 -17.94 6.34 14.96
CA MET A 1 -17.90 5.12 15.78
C MET A 1 -18.03 3.85 14.95
N GLN A 2 -19.08 3.69 14.11
CA GLN A 2 -19.30 2.49 13.29
C GLN A 2 -18.10 2.10 12.38
N ALA A 3 -17.47 3.08 11.71
CA ALA A 3 -16.22 2.84 10.96
C ALA A 3 -15.07 2.33 11.86
N GLY A 4 -15.02 2.77 13.12
CA GLY A 4 -14.03 2.30 14.08
C GLY A 4 -14.27 0.86 14.52
N PHE A 5 -15.53 0.46 14.77
CA PHE A 5 -15.87 -0.94 14.99
C PHE A 5 -15.51 -1.79 13.78
N LEU A 6 -15.87 -1.36 12.56
CA LEU A 6 -15.49 -2.06 11.33
C LEU A 6 -13.98 -2.35 11.29
N CYS A 7 -13.12 -1.35 11.52
CA CYS A 7 -11.67 -1.52 11.54
C CYS A 7 -11.20 -2.44 12.70
N LEU A 8 -11.77 -2.28 13.90
CA LEU A 8 -11.44 -3.08 15.07
C LEU A 8 -11.77 -4.57 14.86
N GLU A 9 -13.00 -4.85 14.45
CA GLU A 9 -13.50 -6.22 14.31
C GLU A 9 -12.79 -6.94 13.16
N THR A 10 -12.69 -6.29 11.99
CA THR A 10 -12.01 -6.88 10.82
C THR A 10 -10.53 -7.14 11.07
N GLY A 11 -9.85 -6.24 11.80
CA GLY A 11 -8.44 -6.40 12.17
C GLY A 11 -8.17 -7.49 13.21
N LYS A 12 -9.06 -7.69 14.18
CA LYS A 12 -8.90 -8.69 15.25
C LYS A 12 -9.36 -10.10 14.86
N VAL A 13 -10.18 -10.26 13.82
CA VAL A 13 -10.53 -11.59 13.27
C VAL A 13 -9.50 -12.06 12.24
N ARG A 14 -9.49 -13.36 11.95
CA ARG A 14 -8.64 -13.98 10.92
C ARG A 14 -9.04 -13.49 9.52
N SER A 15 -8.07 -13.39 8.62
CA SER A 15 -8.24 -12.84 7.27
C SER A 15 -9.33 -13.54 6.45
N LYS A 16 -9.49 -14.86 6.64
CA LYS A 16 -10.55 -15.66 6.01
C LYS A 16 -11.99 -15.29 6.40
N ASN A 17 -12.16 -14.38 7.37
CA ASN A 17 -13.44 -13.92 7.89
C ASN A 17 -13.63 -12.38 7.81
N SER A 18 -12.62 -11.62 7.37
CA SER A 18 -12.65 -10.14 7.44
C SER A 18 -13.76 -9.51 6.60
N ILE A 19 -13.97 -9.97 5.36
CA ILE A 19 -15.03 -9.47 4.46
C ILE A 19 -16.41 -9.79 5.04
N ASN A 20 -16.58 -11.00 5.56
CA ASN A 20 -17.83 -11.42 6.19
C ASN A 20 -18.16 -10.57 7.41
N VAL A 21 -17.18 -10.28 8.27
CA VAL A 21 -17.36 -9.40 9.43
C VAL A 21 -17.68 -7.97 9.01
N ALA A 22 -17.05 -7.47 7.94
CA ALA A 22 -17.38 -6.15 7.39
C ALA A 22 -18.83 -6.07 6.87
N ALA A 23 -19.25 -7.07 6.10
CA ALA A 23 -20.61 -7.16 5.57
C ALA A 23 -21.66 -7.27 6.68
N LYS A 24 -21.35 -8.02 7.75
CA LYS A 24 -22.21 -8.17 8.93
C LYS A 24 -22.37 -6.85 9.68
N ASN A 25 -21.29 -6.12 9.94
CA ASN A 25 -21.33 -4.79 10.55
C ASN A 25 -22.24 -3.81 9.77
N LEU A 26 -22.09 -3.77 8.44
CA LEU A 26 -22.96 -2.96 7.59
C LEU A 26 -24.43 -3.42 7.65
N SER A 27 -24.64 -4.74 7.66
CA SER A 27 -25.98 -5.32 7.75
C SER A 27 -26.65 -4.98 9.08
N ASP A 28 -25.91 -5.03 10.19
CA ASP A 28 -26.42 -4.67 11.52
C ASP A 28 -26.86 -3.21 11.55
N PHE A 29 -26.09 -2.32 10.94
CA PHE A 29 -26.46 -0.91 10.82
C PHE A 29 -27.74 -0.72 9.98
N ILE A 30 -27.84 -1.39 8.83
CA ILE A 30 -29.04 -1.31 7.97
C ILE A 30 -30.28 -1.86 8.68
N VAL A 31 -30.17 -3.03 9.29
CA VAL A 31 -31.28 -3.70 9.96
C VAL A 31 -31.71 -2.93 11.21
N SER A 32 -30.75 -2.49 12.04
CA SER A 32 -31.06 -1.66 13.21
C SER A 32 -31.71 -0.34 12.80
N ALA A 33 -31.26 0.31 11.72
CA ALA A 33 -31.90 1.51 11.19
C ALA A 33 -33.35 1.30 10.77
N ILE A 34 -33.63 0.24 10.01
CA ILE A 34 -34.99 -0.05 9.55
C ILE A 34 -35.92 -0.41 10.73
N LEU A 35 -35.47 -1.26 11.65
CA LEU A 35 -36.28 -1.69 12.79
C LEU A 35 -36.50 -0.55 13.79
N PHE A 36 -35.46 0.22 14.07
CA PHE A 36 -35.56 1.36 14.97
C PHE A 36 -36.46 2.45 14.40
N TRP A 37 -36.33 2.78 13.12
CA TRP A 37 -37.22 3.72 12.43
C TRP A 37 -38.69 3.25 12.41
N SER A 38 -38.92 1.96 12.12
CA SER A 38 -40.28 1.45 11.93
C SER A 38 -41.07 1.35 13.24
N PHE A 39 -40.46 0.82 14.31
CA PHE A 39 -41.15 0.67 15.59
C PHE A 39 -40.23 0.72 16.82
N GLY A 40 -38.92 0.54 16.69
CA GLY A 40 -38.02 0.57 17.86
C GLY A 40 -38.01 1.92 18.57
N PHE A 41 -38.02 3.03 17.82
CA PHE A 41 -38.14 4.37 18.38
C PHE A 41 -39.48 4.56 19.11
N ALA A 42 -40.57 4.04 18.53
CA ALA A 42 -41.91 4.08 19.12
C ALA A 42 -41.97 3.36 20.48
N ILE A 43 -41.40 2.16 20.56
CA ILE A 43 -41.34 1.38 21.80
C ILE A 43 -40.47 2.09 22.84
N MET A 44 -39.39 2.75 22.41
CA MET A 44 -38.42 3.37 23.32
C MET A 44 -38.89 4.74 23.85
N PHE A 45 -39.42 5.61 22.99
CA PHE A 45 -39.70 7.02 23.30
C PHE A 45 -41.17 7.44 23.09
N GLY A 46 -42.01 6.55 22.57
CA GLY A 46 -43.44 6.80 22.43
C GLY A 46 -44.16 6.91 23.78
N GLN A 47 -45.44 7.27 23.74
CA GLN A 47 -46.27 7.49 24.92
C GLN A 47 -46.24 6.26 25.84
N THR A 48 -45.83 6.47 27.09
CA THR A 48 -45.51 5.39 28.03
C THR A 48 -46.76 4.64 28.49
N THR A 49 -46.66 3.31 28.57
CA THR A 49 -47.65 2.44 29.22
C THR A 49 -47.08 1.91 30.52
N MET A 50 -47.49 2.50 31.65
CA MET A 50 -47.01 2.14 32.99
C MET A 50 -45.47 2.15 33.16
N GLY A 51 -44.75 2.94 32.36
CA GLY A 51 -43.29 2.99 32.38
C GLY A 51 -42.58 1.83 31.68
N TYR A 52 -43.31 0.88 31.06
CA TYR A 52 -42.73 -0.36 30.51
C TYR A 52 -42.38 -0.31 29.03
N PHE A 53 -43.19 0.36 28.19
CA PHE A 53 -42.95 0.54 26.76
C PHE A 53 -43.81 1.68 26.19
N GLY A 54 -43.37 2.23 25.06
CA GLY A 54 -44.06 3.28 24.30
C GLY A 54 -45.07 2.75 23.29
N THR A 55 -46.08 3.55 22.97
CA THR A 55 -47.23 3.17 22.10
C THR A 55 -47.54 4.18 20.98
N SER A 56 -46.69 5.19 20.78
CA SER A 56 -46.81 6.22 19.73
C SER A 56 -45.47 6.39 19.00
N GLU A 57 -45.42 7.20 17.93
CA GLU A 57 -44.19 7.45 17.13
C GLU A 57 -43.74 6.27 16.22
N PHE A 58 -44.66 5.42 15.78
CA PHE A 58 -44.38 4.40 14.76
C PHE A 58 -44.12 5.03 13.39
N LEU A 59 -43.20 4.44 12.61
CA LEU A 59 -42.77 4.97 11.30
C LEU A 59 -42.40 6.45 11.38
N PHE A 60 -41.42 6.77 12.24
CA PHE A 60 -41.02 8.14 12.59
C PHE A 60 -40.78 9.02 11.34
N GLY A 61 -41.43 10.20 11.24
CA GLY A 61 -41.14 11.15 10.14
C GLY A 61 -42.28 11.97 9.54
N ALA A 62 -43.53 11.88 10.01
CA ALA A 62 -44.62 12.61 9.34
C ALA A 62 -44.64 14.12 9.65
N THR A 63 -44.25 14.56 10.85
CA THR A 63 -44.19 15.99 11.26
C THR A 63 -43.40 16.17 12.57
N HIS A 64 -42.08 16.34 12.50
CA HIS A 64 -41.22 16.55 13.68
C HIS A 64 -40.33 17.79 13.57
N SER A 65 -39.87 18.31 14.71
CA SER A 65 -38.94 19.44 14.76
C SER A 65 -37.51 19.03 14.38
N PRO A 66 -36.64 19.97 13.96
CA PRO A 66 -35.22 19.67 13.70
C PRO A 66 -34.51 19.00 14.88
N TRP A 67 -34.83 19.40 16.11
CA TRP A 67 -34.28 18.77 17.31
C TRP A 67 -34.71 17.31 17.43
N GLN A 68 -35.99 17.00 17.16
CA GLN A 68 -36.50 15.63 17.21
C GLN A 68 -35.85 14.74 16.13
N TYR A 69 -35.58 15.26 14.93
CA TYR A 69 -34.82 14.52 13.91
C TYR A 69 -33.38 14.24 14.35
N SER A 70 -32.69 15.24 14.92
CA SER A 70 -31.34 15.06 15.47
C SER A 70 -31.32 14.06 16.61
N PHE A 71 -32.31 14.11 17.50
CA PHE A 71 -32.49 13.16 18.60
C PHE A 71 -32.70 11.74 18.08
N PHE A 72 -33.59 11.55 17.09
CA PHE A 72 -33.80 10.25 16.45
C PHE A 72 -32.50 9.70 15.85
N LEU A 73 -31.78 10.50 15.07
CA LEU A 73 -30.52 10.09 14.45
C LEU A 73 -29.45 9.74 15.49
N PHE A 74 -29.39 10.52 16.58
CA PHE A 74 -28.47 10.26 17.69
C PHE A 74 -28.80 8.93 18.38
N GLN A 75 -30.08 8.69 18.71
CA GLN A 75 -30.53 7.46 19.35
C GLN A 75 -30.38 6.23 18.47
N LEU A 76 -30.55 6.40 17.16
CA LEU A 76 -30.30 5.34 16.18
C LEU A 76 -28.85 4.82 16.26
N MET A 77 -27.87 5.70 16.50
CA MET A 77 -26.47 5.28 16.60
C MET A 77 -26.21 4.38 17.81
N PHE A 78 -26.91 4.58 18.94
CA PHE A 78 -26.82 3.69 20.10
C PHE A 78 -27.38 2.31 19.79
N CYS A 79 -28.56 2.24 19.14
CA CYS A 79 -29.17 0.98 18.73
C CYS A 79 -28.24 0.17 17.82
N GLY A 80 -27.68 0.82 16.80
CA GLY A 80 -26.71 0.20 15.89
C GLY A 80 -25.44 -0.25 16.62
N THR A 81 -24.96 0.54 17.58
CA THR A 81 -23.78 0.17 18.39
C THR A 81 -24.03 -1.08 19.22
N THR A 82 -25.18 -1.18 19.90
CA THR A 82 -25.53 -2.39 20.67
C THR A 82 -25.57 -3.63 19.77
N ALA A 83 -26.09 -3.52 18.55
CA ALA A 83 -26.11 -4.62 17.58
C ALA A 83 -24.70 -5.05 17.17
N THR A 84 -23.85 -4.09 16.81
CA THR A 84 -22.45 -4.33 16.43
C THR A 84 -21.67 -5.08 17.52
N LEU A 85 -21.87 -4.74 18.80
CA LEU A 85 -21.18 -5.41 19.91
C LEU A 85 -21.44 -6.93 19.94
N VAL A 86 -22.70 -7.32 19.70
CA VAL A 86 -23.08 -8.73 19.68
C VAL A 86 -22.36 -9.45 18.54
N SER A 87 -22.29 -8.80 17.39
CA SER A 87 -21.64 -9.33 16.21
C SER A 87 -20.15 -9.57 16.42
N GLY A 88 -19.46 -8.64 17.08
CA GLY A 88 -18.07 -8.79 17.46
C GLY A 88 -17.80 -10.01 18.34
N ALA A 89 -18.65 -10.30 19.34
CA ALA A 89 -18.43 -11.42 20.28
C ALA A 89 -18.55 -12.80 19.61
N VAL A 90 -19.50 -12.92 18.68
CA VAL A 90 -19.83 -14.17 17.98
C VAL A 90 -19.10 -14.33 16.63
N ALA A 91 -18.16 -13.41 16.35
CA ALA A 91 -17.34 -13.41 15.15
C ALA A 91 -16.70 -14.79 14.89
N GLU A 92 -16.52 -15.08 13.61
CA GLU A 92 -15.89 -16.29 13.07
C GLU A 92 -16.69 -17.61 13.15
N ARG A 93 -17.85 -17.67 13.83
CA ARG A 93 -18.59 -18.95 14.00
C ARG A 93 -20.12 -18.89 13.85
N MET A 94 -20.74 -17.71 13.97
CA MET A 94 -22.18 -17.57 13.73
C MET A 94 -22.46 -17.43 12.21
N SER A 95 -23.55 -18.01 11.73
CA SER A 95 -23.99 -17.88 10.32
C SER A 95 -24.59 -16.49 10.06
N TYR A 96 -24.48 -15.96 8.85
CA TYR A 96 -25.02 -14.66 8.43
C TYR A 96 -26.50 -14.50 8.76
N ARG A 97 -27.30 -15.56 8.57
CA ARG A 97 -28.70 -15.58 9.00
C ARG A 97 -28.85 -15.47 10.51
N GLY A 98 -27.98 -16.15 11.28
CA GLY A 98 -27.93 -16.02 12.73
C GLY A 98 -27.67 -14.59 13.17
N TYR A 99 -26.74 -13.87 12.51
CA TYR A 99 -26.46 -12.44 12.76
C TYR A 99 -27.70 -11.57 12.55
N LEU A 100 -28.37 -11.71 11.41
CA LEU A 100 -29.58 -10.94 11.14
C LEU A 100 -30.68 -11.21 12.18
N VAL A 101 -30.85 -12.47 12.59
CA VAL A 101 -31.87 -12.84 13.58
C VAL A 101 -31.56 -12.27 14.96
N ILE A 102 -30.30 -12.35 15.42
CA ILE A 102 -29.94 -11.79 16.73
C ILE A 102 -30.07 -10.27 16.74
N THR A 103 -29.71 -9.60 15.64
CA THR A 103 -29.91 -8.15 15.48
C THR A 103 -31.39 -7.78 15.48
N VAL A 104 -32.25 -8.57 14.82
CA VAL A 104 -33.71 -8.37 14.88
C VAL A 104 -34.23 -8.53 16.31
N VAL A 105 -33.86 -9.60 17.03
CA VAL A 105 -34.29 -9.82 18.41
C VAL A 105 -33.84 -8.68 19.32
N LEU A 106 -32.58 -8.28 19.19
CA LEU A 106 -32.00 -7.19 19.98
C LEU A 106 -32.71 -5.86 19.71
N CYS A 107 -32.76 -5.43 18.46
CA CYS A 107 -33.31 -4.12 18.07
C CYS A 107 -34.83 -4.04 18.21
N SER A 108 -35.54 -5.18 18.30
CA SER A 108 -37.00 -5.20 18.38
C SER A 108 -37.52 -5.45 19.80
N LEU A 109 -36.87 -6.33 20.56
CA LEU A 109 -37.41 -6.86 21.81
C LEU A 109 -36.57 -6.54 23.05
N ILE A 110 -35.29 -6.23 22.88
CA ILE A 110 -34.38 -6.00 24.01
C ILE A 110 -34.07 -4.52 24.16
N TYR A 111 -33.37 -3.95 23.16
CA TYR A 111 -32.83 -2.60 23.25
C TYR A 111 -33.91 -1.52 23.45
N PRO A 112 -35.01 -1.47 22.68
CA PRO A 112 -36.05 -0.45 22.87
C PRO A 112 -36.74 -0.52 24.24
N PHE A 113 -36.96 -1.73 24.77
CA PHE A 113 -37.62 -1.91 26.07
C PHE A 113 -36.73 -1.44 27.21
N VAL A 114 -35.46 -1.85 27.21
CA VAL A 114 -34.49 -1.39 28.20
C VAL A 114 -34.28 0.12 28.10
N GLY A 115 -34.20 0.63 26.87
CA GLY A 115 -34.14 2.06 26.59
C GLY A 115 -35.34 2.81 27.15
N HIS A 116 -36.56 2.28 26.98
CA HIS A 116 -37.75 2.88 27.56
C HIS A 116 -37.68 2.94 29.09
N TRP A 117 -37.21 1.87 29.74
CA TRP A 117 -37.14 1.82 31.20
C TRP A 117 -36.21 2.88 31.79
N ALA A 118 -35.10 3.17 31.10
CA ALA A 118 -34.04 4.04 31.60
C ALA A 118 -34.06 5.46 31.05
N TRP A 119 -34.58 5.68 29.83
CA TRP A 119 -34.37 6.92 29.05
C TRP A 119 -35.62 7.51 28.41
N SER A 120 -36.82 6.95 28.61
CA SER A 120 -38.00 7.41 27.84
C SER A 120 -38.31 8.90 28.03
N SER A 121 -38.00 9.49 29.19
CA SER A 121 -38.23 10.92 29.45
C SER A 121 -37.35 11.86 28.61
N LEU A 122 -36.23 11.37 28.05
CA LEU A 122 -35.28 12.20 27.28
C LEU A 122 -35.95 12.83 26.05
N PHE A 123 -36.97 12.18 25.49
CA PHE A 123 -37.74 12.70 24.36
C PHE A 123 -38.96 13.50 24.80
N ASN A 124 -39.63 13.06 25.86
CA ASN A 124 -40.75 13.76 26.47
C ASN A 124 -40.67 13.65 28.01
N PRO A 125 -40.36 14.74 28.73
CA PRO A 125 -40.18 14.73 30.19
C PRO A 125 -41.37 14.19 30.99
N GLU A 126 -42.59 14.22 30.43
CA GLU A 126 -43.80 13.71 31.08
C GLU A 126 -43.97 12.18 30.96
N ASN A 127 -43.05 11.50 30.24
CA ASN A 127 -43.10 10.06 30.00
C ASN A 127 -41.87 9.34 30.60
N PRO A 128 -41.66 9.33 31.94
CA PRO A 128 -40.51 8.67 32.53
C PRO A 128 -40.64 7.14 32.52
N GLY A 129 -39.50 6.49 32.34
CA GLY A 129 -39.41 5.03 32.39
C GLY A 129 -39.49 4.53 33.83
N TRP A 130 -39.98 3.31 34.07
CA TRP A 130 -40.14 2.85 35.46
C TRP A 130 -38.80 2.77 36.21
N LEU A 131 -37.70 2.40 35.54
CA LEU A 131 -36.38 2.28 36.17
C LEU A 131 -35.78 3.68 36.42
N GLU A 132 -36.02 4.60 35.49
CA GLU A 132 -35.73 6.02 35.64
C GLU A 132 -36.43 6.63 36.87
N THR A 133 -37.73 6.34 37.08
CA THR A 133 -38.46 6.83 38.26
C THR A 133 -37.91 6.27 39.59
N GLN A 134 -37.21 5.14 39.57
CA GLN A 134 -36.51 4.61 40.75
C GLN A 134 -35.18 5.34 41.01
N GLY A 135 -34.76 6.28 40.15
CA GLY A 135 -33.50 7.01 40.28
C GLY A 135 -32.30 6.30 39.67
N PHE A 136 -32.52 5.40 38.71
CA PHE A 136 -31.43 4.81 37.93
C PHE A 136 -30.79 5.85 37.02
N ILE A 137 -29.45 5.94 37.05
CA ILE A 137 -28.69 6.89 36.23
C ILE A 137 -27.77 6.11 35.31
N ASP A 138 -27.97 6.25 34.01
CA ASP A 138 -27.06 5.75 32.99
C ASP A 138 -26.92 6.82 31.89
N PHE A 139 -26.05 7.80 32.10
CA PHE A 139 -26.02 9.03 31.30
C PHE A 139 -25.88 8.81 29.80
N ALA A 140 -24.92 7.99 29.36
CA ALA A 140 -24.65 7.72 27.95
C ALA A 140 -24.70 6.23 27.56
N GLY A 141 -24.98 5.30 28.50
CA GLY A 141 -25.31 3.92 28.15
C GLY A 141 -24.30 2.85 28.54
N SER A 142 -23.66 2.92 29.72
CA SER A 142 -22.87 1.78 30.25
C SER A 142 -23.74 0.54 30.38
N THR A 143 -24.99 0.72 30.80
CA THR A 143 -25.95 -0.37 30.93
C THR A 143 -26.78 -0.53 29.67
N VAL A 144 -27.52 0.50 29.27
CA VAL A 144 -28.52 0.45 28.19
C VAL A 144 -27.92 0.07 26.84
N VAL A 145 -26.67 0.48 26.56
CA VAL A 145 -26.00 0.18 25.29
C VAL A 145 -24.99 -0.94 25.47
N HIS A 146 -24.00 -0.75 26.34
CA HIS A 146 -22.85 -1.66 26.42
C HIS A 146 -23.15 -2.93 27.21
N SER A 147 -23.81 -2.85 28.38
CA SER A 147 -24.16 -4.04 29.15
C SER A 147 -25.26 -4.83 28.47
N VAL A 148 -26.27 -4.20 27.86
CA VAL A 148 -27.28 -4.91 27.05
C VAL A 148 -26.60 -5.71 25.95
N GLY A 149 -25.75 -5.07 25.12
CA GLY A 149 -24.99 -5.75 24.09
C GLY A 149 -24.11 -6.87 24.67
N GLY A 150 -23.45 -6.60 25.79
CA GLY A 150 -22.60 -7.56 26.50
C GLY A 150 -23.33 -8.77 27.09
N TRP A 151 -24.53 -8.60 27.64
CA TRP A 151 -25.37 -9.70 28.14
C TRP A 151 -25.90 -10.57 27.00
N VAL A 152 -26.31 -9.95 25.90
CA VAL A 152 -26.74 -10.67 24.69
C VAL A 152 -25.55 -11.42 24.08
N SER A 153 -24.36 -10.80 24.03
CA SER A 153 -23.11 -11.46 23.65
C SER A 153 -22.82 -12.67 24.52
N LEU A 154 -22.92 -12.55 25.85
CA LEU A 154 -22.69 -13.66 26.78
C LEU A 154 -23.66 -14.82 26.52
N ALA A 155 -24.95 -14.54 26.33
CA ALA A 155 -25.93 -15.56 25.96
C ALA A 155 -25.57 -16.23 24.63
N ALA A 156 -25.17 -15.43 23.62
CA ALA A 156 -24.85 -15.94 22.29
C ALA A 156 -23.59 -16.80 22.28
N ILE A 157 -22.52 -16.41 22.97
CA ILE A 157 -21.29 -17.23 23.06
C ILE A 157 -21.54 -18.54 23.82
N MET A 158 -22.44 -18.54 24.81
CA MET A 158 -22.83 -19.77 25.53
C MET A 158 -23.65 -20.71 24.66
N VAL A 159 -24.58 -20.19 23.85
CA VAL A 159 -25.41 -21.02 22.95
C VAL A 159 -24.59 -21.57 21.79
N LEU A 160 -23.67 -20.78 21.23
CA LEU A 160 -22.85 -21.20 20.08
C LEU A 160 -21.69 -22.10 20.50
N GLY A 161 -21.10 -21.88 21.68
CA GLY A 161 -19.87 -22.53 22.11
C GLY A 161 -18.59 -21.94 21.50
N ALA A 162 -17.45 -22.55 21.83
CA ALA A 162 -16.12 -22.05 21.46
C ALA A 162 -15.76 -22.28 19.98
N ARG A 163 -14.91 -21.42 19.39
CA ARG A 163 -14.36 -21.65 18.04
C ARG A 163 -13.54 -22.93 18.00
N THR A 164 -13.60 -23.64 16.88
CA THR A 164 -12.89 -24.91 16.68
C THR A 164 -11.39 -24.72 16.90
N GLY A 165 -10.82 -25.51 17.81
CA GLY A 165 -9.38 -25.47 18.11
C GLY A 165 -8.93 -24.38 19.09
N ARG A 166 -9.83 -23.52 19.61
CA ARG A 166 -9.45 -22.42 20.53
C ARG A 166 -8.81 -22.88 21.83
N PHE A 167 -9.31 -23.98 22.40
CA PHE A 167 -8.87 -24.52 23.69
C PHE A 167 -8.11 -25.84 23.55
N ASP A 168 -7.57 -26.12 22.36
CA ASP A 168 -6.71 -27.27 22.11
C ASP A 168 -5.28 -26.96 22.60
N SER A 169 -4.78 -27.74 23.56
CA SER A 169 -3.45 -27.53 24.17
C SER A 169 -2.30 -27.82 23.21
N THR A 170 -2.56 -28.45 22.07
CA THR A 170 -1.53 -28.86 21.11
C THR A 170 -1.30 -27.83 19.99
N LYS A 171 -2.17 -26.83 19.86
CA LYS A 171 -2.16 -25.86 18.76
C LYS A 171 -2.18 -24.43 19.27
N THR A 172 -1.34 -23.57 18.70
CA THR A 172 -1.42 -22.13 18.93
C THR A 172 -2.59 -21.55 18.14
N PHE A 173 -3.48 -20.82 18.82
CA PHE A 173 -4.58 -20.16 18.13
C PHE A 173 -4.04 -18.91 17.40
N PRO A 174 -4.33 -18.72 16.10
CA PRO A 174 -3.76 -17.63 15.32
C PRO A 174 -4.16 -16.24 15.86
N ALA A 175 -3.28 -15.25 15.68
CA ALA A 175 -3.58 -13.85 15.97
C ALA A 175 -4.53 -13.24 14.91
N GLY A 176 -5.05 -12.05 15.19
CA GLY A 176 -5.90 -11.28 14.27
C GLY A 176 -5.18 -10.93 12.96
N SER A 177 -5.97 -10.64 11.92
CA SER A 177 -5.47 -10.42 10.56
C SER A 177 -4.61 -9.17 10.40
N ASN A 178 -4.91 -8.10 11.15
CA ASN A 178 -4.26 -6.80 11.02
C ASN A 178 -4.37 -5.97 12.32
N LEU A 179 -3.34 -6.04 13.17
CA LEU A 179 -3.29 -5.28 14.41
C LEU A 179 -3.24 -3.76 14.20
N PRO A 180 -2.46 -3.19 13.25
CA PRO A 180 -2.53 -1.76 12.92
C PRO A 180 -3.94 -1.26 12.58
N LEU A 181 -4.70 -2.03 11.79
CA LEU A 181 -6.10 -1.70 11.48
C LEU A 181 -6.97 -1.72 12.75
N SER A 182 -6.70 -2.65 13.66
CA SER A 182 -7.39 -2.72 14.95
C SER A 182 -7.09 -1.49 15.83
N VAL A 183 -5.84 -1.03 15.86
CA VAL A 183 -5.42 0.19 16.56
C VAL A 183 -6.11 1.42 15.97
N MET A 184 -6.14 1.55 14.64
CA MET A 184 -6.88 2.61 13.96
C MET A 184 -8.37 2.59 14.34
N GLY A 185 -8.97 1.39 14.37
CA GLY A 185 -10.35 1.21 14.80
C GLY A 185 -10.60 1.73 16.21
N THR A 186 -9.76 1.37 17.18
CA THR A 186 -9.88 1.87 18.57
C THR A 186 -9.72 3.38 18.68
N LEU A 187 -8.82 4.02 17.90
CA LEU A 187 -8.68 5.47 17.89
C LEU A 187 -9.93 6.17 17.30
N LEU A 188 -10.51 5.61 16.24
CA LEU A 188 -11.77 6.11 15.67
C LEU A 188 -12.96 5.90 16.63
N ILE A 189 -12.98 4.80 17.40
CA ILE A 189 -13.96 4.57 18.45
C ILE A 189 -13.80 5.61 19.56
N TRP A 190 -12.57 5.88 20.00
CA TRP A 190 -12.27 6.92 21.00
C TRP A 190 -12.79 8.28 20.55
N LEU A 191 -12.47 8.72 19.33
CA LEU A 191 -13.00 9.96 18.77
C LEU A 191 -14.53 9.95 18.71
N GLY A 192 -15.13 8.83 18.30
CA GLY A 192 -16.58 8.66 18.29
C GLY A 192 -17.21 8.79 19.68
N TRP A 193 -16.49 8.43 20.73
CA TRP A 193 -16.95 8.51 22.12
C TRP A 193 -17.11 9.95 22.62
N PHE A 194 -16.42 10.92 22.00
CA PHE A 194 -16.67 12.33 22.27
C PHE A 194 -18.06 12.76 21.79
N GLY A 195 -18.47 12.31 20.60
CA GLY A 195 -19.84 12.52 20.13
C GLY A 195 -20.86 11.76 20.96
N PHE A 196 -20.52 10.56 21.44
CA PHE A 196 -21.39 9.70 22.24
C PHE A 196 -21.66 10.27 23.64
N ASN A 197 -20.61 10.48 24.44
CA ASN A 197 -20.75 11.04 25.80
C ASN A 197 -21.08 12.53 25.76
N GLY A 198 -20.38 13.29 24.92
CA GLY A 198 -20.62 14.73 24.79
C GLY A 198 -22.00 15.05 24.21
N GLY A 199 -22.49 14.28 23.23
CA GLY A 199 -23.82 14.46 22.66
C GLY A 199 -24.97 14.03 23.58
N SER A 200 -24.69 13.22 24.62
CA SER A 200 -25.70 12.80 25.61
C SER A 200 -26.13 13.94 26.55
N THR A 201 -25.50 15.11 26.48
CA THR A 201 -26.02 16.34 27.09
C THR A 201 -27.24 16.91 26.35
N LEU A 202 -27.48 16.48 25.10
CA LEU A 202 -28.52 16.97 24.18
C LEU A 202 -28.45 18.47 23.84
N GLU A 203 -27.48 19.19 24.41
CA GLU A 203 -27.24 20.62 24.24
C GLU A 203 -25.73 20.91 24.30
N PHE A 204 -25.28 21.93 23.58
CA PHE A 204 -23.88 22.36 23.62
C PHE A 204 -23.67 23.40 24.72
N ASN A 205 -23.22 22.95 25.90
CA ASN A 205 -23.04 23.79 27.09
C ASN A 205 -21.70 23.51 27.82
N ASP A 206 -21.44 24.22 28.92
CA ASP A 206 -20.19 24.15 29.67
C ASP A 206 -19.90 22.78 30.33
N GLN A 207 -20.86 21.85 30.33
CA GLN A 207 -20.64 20.48 30.80
C GLN A 207 -19.90 19.62 29.77
N VAL A 208 -20.05 19.91 28.47
CA VAL A 208 -19.48 19.10 27.39
C VAL A 208 -17.95 18.98 27.52
N PRO A 209 -17.16 20.06 27.71
CA PRO A 209 -15.70 19.93 27.86
C PRO A 209 -15.28 19.01 29.02
N LEU A 210 -15.95 19.10 30.17
CA LEU A 210 -15.65 18.25 31.33
C LEU A 210 -15.94 16.77 31.02
N ILE A 211 -17.07 16.49 30.35
CA ILE A 211 -17.44 15.14 29.92
C ILE A 211 -16.37 14.57 28.96
N LEU A 212 -15.88 15.38 28.02
CA LEU A 212 -14.82 14.96 27.09
C LEU A 212 -13.50 14.66 27.82
N VAL A 213 -13.10 15.49 28.79
CA VAL A 213 -11.92 15.27 29.63
C VAL A 213 -12.05 13.97 30.44
N ASN A 214 -13.19 13.78 31.10
CA ASN A 214 -13.48 12.57 31.87
C ASN A 214 -13.43 11.32 30.97
N THR A 215 -13.98 11.42 29.77
CA THR A 215 -13.96 10.36 28.75
C THR A 215 -12.53 9.99 28.34
N CYS A 216 -11.70 11.00 28.05
CA CYS A 216 -10.29 10.81 27.71
C CYS A 216 -9.47 10.16 28.83
N LEU A 217 -9.63 10.65 30.06
CA LEU A 217 -8.86 10.16 31.20
C LEU A 217 -9.20 8.70 31.51
N ALA A 218 -10.49 8.35 31.55
CA ALA A 218 -10.90 6.99 31.81
C ALA A 218 -10.35 6.01 30.75
N ALA A 219 -10.41 6.39 29.47
CA ALA A 219 -9.85 5.61 28.36
C ALA A 219 -8.34 5.38 28.50
N ALA A 220 -7.58 6.45 28.73
CA ALA A 220 -6.12 6.40 28.86
C ALA A 220 -5.71 5.51 30.05
N PHE A 221 -6.33 5.70 31.21
CA PHE A 221 -6.02 4.94 32.41
C PHE A 221 -6.51 3.48 32.36
N GLY A 222 -7.60 3.20 31.63
CA GLY A 222 -8.03 1.83 31.34
C GLY A 222 -7.03 1.06 30.48
N GLY A 223 -6.54 1.67 29.40
CA GLY A 223 -5.48 1.09 28.56
C GLY A 223 -4.18 0.88 29.32
N LEU A 224 -3.76 1.89 30.10
CA LEU A 224 -2.53 1.85 30.90
C LEU A 224 -2.57 0.74 31.96
N SER A 225 -3.65 0.66 32.74
CA SER A 225 -3.77 -0.31 33.84
C SER A 225 -3.83 -1.76 33.36
N ALA A 226 -4.61 -2.04 32.30
CA ALA A 226 -4.67 -3.36 31.68
C ALA A 226 -3.30 -3.78 31.13
N SER A 227 -2.62 -2.87 30.43
CA SER A 227 -1.28 -3.11 29.88
C SER A 227 -0.24 -3.33 30.97
N ALA A 228 -0.25 -2.51 32.03
CA ALA A 228 0.69 -2.61 33.14
C ALA A 228 0.54 -3.95 33.88
N LEU A 229 -0.70 -4.39 34.14
CA LEU A 229 -0.97 -5.67 34.78
C LEU A 229 -0.53 -6.85 33.90
N PHE A 230 -0.77 -6.77 32.58
CA PHE A 230 -0.31 -7.77 31.64
C PHE A 230 1.22 -7.88 31.60
N VAL A 231 1.90 -6.73 31.43
CA VAL A 231 3.38 -6.65 31.39
C VAL A 231 3.99 -7.15 32.69
N ALA A 232 3.40 -6.82 33.85
CA ALA A 232 3.89 -7.29 35.14
C ALA A 232 3.89 -8.83 35.26
N ARG A 233 2.93 -9.50 34.60
CA ARG A 233 2.80 -10.97 34.63
C ARG A 233 3.55 -11.67 33.50
N HIS A 234 3.63 -11.07 32.31
CA HIS A 234 4.09 -11.74 31.09
C HIS A 234 5.38 -11.17 30.49
N ARG A 235 5.88 -10.02 30.98
CA ARG A 235 7.15 -9.39 30.57
C ARG A 235 7.23 -8.92 29.10
N TYR A 236 6.10 -8.77 28.43
CA TYR A 236 5.98 -8.10 27.12
C TYR A 236 4.63 -7.38 27.01
N LEU A 237 4.48 -6.52 26.00
CA LEU A 237 3.26 -5.75 25.74
C LEU A 237 2.35 -6.49 24.74
N ASP A 238 1.10 -6.75 25.12
CA ASP A 238 0.07 -7.25 24.21
C ASP A 238 -0.85 -6.10 23.77
N VAL A 239 -0.91 -5.89 22.45
CA VAL A 239 -1.69 -4.80 21.85
C VAL A 239 -3.19 -5.03 22.05
N SER A 240 -3.69 -6.27 21.96
CA SER A 240 -5.13 -6.55 22.11
C SER A 240 -5.63 -6.24 23.52
N ILE A 241 -4.81 -6.54 24.54
CA ILE A 241 -5.10 -6.20 25.93
C ILE A 241 -5.13 -4.68 26.13
N MET A 242 -4.19 -3.95 25.53
CA MET A 242 -4.19 -2.49 25.56
C MET A 242 -5.46 -1.92 24.94
N LEU A 243 -5.83 -2.37 23.74
CA LEU A 243 -7.02 -1.89 23.02
C LEU A 243 -8.31 -2.16 23.82
N ASN A 244 -8.46 -3.37 24.35
CA ASN A 244 -9.62 -3.70 25.19
C ASN A 244 -9.63 -2.94 26.51
N GLY A 245 -8.47 -2.59 27.07
CA GLY A 245 -8.34 -1.74 28.25
C GLY A 245 -8.82 -0.32 28.00
N VAL A 246 -8.45 0.25 26.85
CA VAL A 246 -8.95 1.57 26.41
C VAL A 246 -10.47 1.55 26.28
N ILE A 247 -11.02 0.55 25.59
CA ILE A 247 -12.46 0.39 25.41
C ILE A 247 -13.18 0.20 26.76
N ALA A 248 -12.64 -0.61 27.67
CA ALA A 248 -13.21 -0.79 29.01
C ALA A 248 -13.27 0.53 29.79
N GLY A 249 -12.22 1.36 29.70
CA GLY A 249 -12.22 2.70 30.29
C GLY A 249 -13.27 3.62 29.69
N LEU A 250 -13.39 3.63 28.35
CA LEU A 250 -14.43 4.38 27.63
C LEU A 250 -15.84 3.94 28.01
N VAL A 251 -16.08 2.63 28.13
CA VAL A 251 -17.37 2.07 28.54
C VAL A 251 -17.70 2.45 29.97
N ALA A 252 -16.78 2.23 30.91
CA ALA A 252 -17.06 2.41 32.34
C ALA A 252 -17.39 3.87 32.72
N ILE A 253 -16.86 4.86 32.02
CA ILE A 253 -17.18 6.27 32.31
C ILE A 253 -18.55 6.71 31.77
N THR A 254 -19.15 5.98 30.82
CA THR A 254 -20.36 6.43 30.12
C THR A 254 -21.58 6.66 31.01
N ALA A 255 -21.78 5.89 32.08
CA ALA A 255 -22.94 6.07 32.96
C ALA A 255 -22.86 7.33 33.83
N GLY A 256 -21.64 7.82 34.11
CA GLY A 256 -21.41 8.89 35.09
C GLY A 256 -20.57 10.06 34.58
N ALA A 257 -20.27 10.13 33.28
CA ALA A 257 -19.31 11.10 32.73
C ALA A 257 -19.62 12.57 33.09
N ASN A 258 -20.90 12.90 33.29
CA ASN A 258 -21.39 14.23 33.66
C ASN A 258 -21.43 14.50 35.17
N VAL A 259 -21.38 13.47 36.02
CA VAL A 259 -21.58 13.58 37.48
C VAL A 259 -20.35 13.20 38.31
N VAL A 260 -19.22 12.89 37.68
CA VAL A 260 -17.96 12.53 38.36
C VAL A 260 -16.83 13.53 38.11
N SER A 261 -15.90 13.62 39.04
CA SER A 261 -14.68 14.43 38.89
C SER A 261 -13.69 13.77 37.92
N SER A 262 -12.77 14.56 37.35
CA SER A 262 -11.72 14.03 36.47
C SER A 262 -10.76 13.06 37.16
N GLY A 263 -10.48 13.26 38.45
CA GLY A 263 -9.72 12.31 39.26
C GLY A 263 -10.47 10.99 39.45
N SER A 264 -11.78 11.06 39.73
CA SER A 264 -12.64 9.89 39.79
C SER A 264 -12.71 9.17 38.44
N ALA A 265 -12.81 9.90 37.33
CA ALA A 265 -12.84 9.32 35.99
C ALA A 265 -11.58 8.49 35.68
N ALA A 266 -10.40 8.98 36.07
CA ALA A 266 -9.16 8.22 35.97
C ALA A 266 -9.20 6.93 36.81
N LEU A 267 -9.68 6.98 38.06
CA LEU A 267 -9.82 5.80 38.93
C LEU A 267 -10.83 4.78 38.38
N ILE A 268 -11.96 5.25 37.84
CA ILE A 268 -12.95 4.42 37.16
C ILE A 268 -12.29 3.69 35.99
N GLY A 269 -11.48 4.39 35.19
CA GLY A 269 -10.69 3.82 34.09
C GLY A 269 -9.70 2.75 34.56
N ILE A 270 -8.91 3.02 35.61
CA ILE A 270 -7.96 2.05 36.19
C ILE A 270 -8.68 0.76 36.58
N LEU A 271 -9.77 0.88 37.35
CA LEU A 271 -10.53 -0.29 37.80
C LEU A 271 -11.19 -1.03 36.64
N ALA A 272 -11.67 -0.32 35.62
CA ALA A 272 -12.22 -0.93 34.40
C ALA A 272 -11.18 -1.78 33.66
N GLY A 273 -9.94 -1.30 33.51
CA GLY A 273 -8.86 -2.06 32.88
C GLY A 273 -8.50 -3.34 33.66
N LEU A 274 -8.49 -3.28 34.99
CA LEU A 274 -8.27 -4.44 35.85
C LEU A 274 -9.41 -5.46 35.78
N ILE A 275 -10.66 -4.99 35.80
CA ILE A 275 -11.87 -5.81 35.69
C ILE A 275 -11.94 -6.50 34.33
N MET A 276 -11.65 -5.77 33.25
CA MET A 276 -11.60 -6.32 31.90
C MET A 276 -10.56 -7.44 31.80
N TYR A 277 -9.33 -7.21 32.27
CA TYR A 277 -8.29 -8.24 32.24
C TYR A 277 -8.64 -9.48 33.08
N GLY A 278 -9.16 -9.27 34.31
CA GLY A 278 -9.62 -10.37 35.17
C GLY A 278 -10.78 -11.16 34.54
N GLY A 279 -11.72 -10.44 33.91
CA GLY A 279 -12.85 -11.01 33.20
C GLY A 279 -12.47 -11.86 32.00
N GLU A 280 -11.49 -11.42 31.21
CA GLU A 280 -10.96 -12.22 30.10
C GLU A 280 -10.35 -13.53 30.61
N ARG A 281 -9.60 -13.50 31.71
CA ARG A 281 -9.06 -14.71 32.35
C ARG A 281 -10.15 -15.64 32.88
N LEU A 282 -11.23 -15.08 33.43
CA LEU A 282 -12.38 -15.86 33.87
C LEU A 282 -13.03 -16.59 32.70
N LEU A 283 -13.28 -15.91 31.57
CA LEU A 283 -13.86 -16.53 30.38
C LEU A 283 -12.97 -17.64 29.82
N LEU A 284 -11.66 -17.42 29.76
CA LEU A 284 -10.70 -18.44 29.33
C LEU A 284 -10.72 -19.68 30.25
N THR A 285 -10.85 -19.47 31.56
CA THR A 285 -10.95 -20.57 32.55
C THR A 285 -12.25 -21.35 32.39
N LEU A 286 -13.35 -20.66 32.10
CA LEU A 286 -14.67 -21.25 31.83
C LEU A 286 -14.80 -21.81 30.40
N ARG A 287 -13.76 -21.72 29.58
CA ARG A 287 -13.76 -22.09 28.15
C ARG A 287 -14.86 -21.39 27.34
N LEU A 288 -15.21 -20.17 27.72
CA LEU A 288 -16.09 -19.28 26.96
C LEU A 288 -15.24 -18.47 25.99
N ASP A 289 -15.49 -18.64 24.70
CA ASP A 289 -14.72 -17.99 23.65
C ASP A 289 -15.44 -16.73 23.17
N ASP A 290 -14.89 -15.59 23.56
CA ASP A 290 -15.28 -14.28 23.05
C ASP A 290 -14.26 -13.84 22.01
N ALA A 291 -14.71 -13.59 20.77
CA ALA A 291 -13.80 -13.37 19.66
C ALA A 291 -13.01 -12.06 19.78
N LEU A 292 -13.62 -11.01 20.33
CA LEU A 292 -13.01 -9.68 20.43
C LEU A 292 -12.77 -9.22 21.87
N GLY A 293 -13.38 -9.91 22.85
CA GLY A 293 -13.37 -9.50 24.25
C GLY A 293 -14.49 -8.51 24.57
N VAL A 294 -15.65 -8.67 23.94
CA VAL A 294 -16.82 -7.80 24.15
C VAL A 294 -17.37 -7.95 25.57
N VAL A 295 -17.48 -9.16 26.09
CA VAL A 295 -17.99 -9.42 27.44
C VAL A 295 -17.09 -8.75 28.50
N PRO A 296 -15.76 -8.92 28.52
CA PRO A 296 -14.94 -8.22 29.50
C PRO A 296 -14.90 -6.70 29.30
N ALA A 297 -14.78 -6.22 28.05
CA ALA A 297 -14.60 -4.78 27.78
C ALA A 297 -15.89 -3.97 27.78
N HIS A 298 -17.05 -4.59 27.56
CA HIS A 298 -18.36 -3.93 27.57
C HIS A 298 -19.26 -4.39 28.70
N LEU A 299 -19.44 -5.70 28.91
CA LEU A 299 -20.34 -6.18 29.98
C LEU A 299 -19.77 -5.87 31.37
N PHE A 300 -18.59 -6.41 31.69
CA PHE A 300 -18.05 -6.26 33.04
C PHE A 300 -17.64 -4.81 33.33
N ALA A 301 -17.07 -4.12 32.34
CA ALA A 301 -16.77 -2.70 32.45
C ALA A 301 -18.05 -1.84 32.55
N GLY A 302 -19.13 -2.20 31.86
CA GLY A 302 -20.41 -1.49 31.93
C GLY A 302 -21.14 -1.67 33.26
N ILE A 303 -21.12 -2.89 33.82
CA ILE A 303 -21.58 -3.17 35.19
C ILE A 303 -20.79 -2.31 36.19
N TRP A 304 -19.47 -2.30 36.06
CA TRP A 304 -18.60 -1.47 36.90
C TRP A 304 -18.91 0.02 36.75
N GLY A 305 -19.03 0.53 35.53
CA GLY A 305 -19.33 1.93 35.27
C GLY A 305 -20.64 2.40 35.91
N THR A 306 -21.66 1.55 35.82
CA THR A 306 -22.99 1.81 36.40
C THR A 306 -22.94 1.84 37.94
N LEU A 307 -22.20 0.93 38.57
CA LEU A 307 -21.95 0.97 40.02
C LEU A 307 -21.10 2.17 40.43
N ALA A 308 -20.12 2.54 39.60
CA ALA A 308 -19.22 3.64 39.86
C ALA A 308 -19.93 5.00 39.94
N VAL A 309 -21.09 5.16 39.29
CA VAL A 309 -21.92 6.36 39.43
C VAL A 309 -22.26 6.62 40.88
N ALA A 310 -22.74 5.61 41.62
CA ALA A 310 -23.08 5.76 43.03
C ALA A 310 -21.84 6.03 43.90
N LEU A 311 -20.71 5.40 43.57
CA LEU A 311 -19.47 5.49 44.36
C LEU A 311 -18.73 6.83 44.21
N PHE A 312 -18.84 7.47 43.05
CA PHE A 312 -18.04 8.66 42.71
C PHE A 312 -18.87 9.90 42.36
N HIS A 313 -20.17 9.90 42.67
CA HIS A 313 -21.08 11.01 42.39
C HIS A 313 -20.64 12.30 43.11
N ASN A 314 -20.42 13.39 42.38
CA ASN A 314 -19.88 14.64 42.94
C ASN A 314 -20.81 15.32 43.96
N ALA A 315 -22.13 15.14 43.82
CA ALA A 315 -23.12 15.82 44.66
C ALA A 315 -23.74 14.94 45.76
N ILE A 316 -23.31 13.68 45.89
CA ILE A 316 -23.87 12.75 46.88
C ILE A 316 -22.75 12.29 47.81
N GLU A 317 -22.91 12.54 49.11
CA GLU A 317 -21.95 12.09 50.11
C GLU A 317 -22.01 10.56 50.28
N MET A 318 -20.84 9.92 50.28
CA MET A 318 -20.72 8.47 50.43
C MET A 318 -21.35 8.00 51.76
N PHE A 319 -22.08 6.90 51.71
CA PHE A 319 -22.84 6.32 52.84
C PHE A 319 -24.04 7.14 53.37
N SER A 320 -24.41 8.24 52.71
CA SER A 320 -25.68 8.95 52.97
C SER A 320 -26.90 8.12 52.56
N ALA A 321 -28.10 8.52 53.00
CA ALA A 321 -29.35 7.88 52.56
C ALA A 321 -29.53 7.94 51.03
N SER A 322 -29.18 9.07 50.42
CA SER A 322 -29.20 9.27 48.96
C SER A 322 -28.19 8.37 48.24
N PHE A 323 -27.02 8.13 48.84
CA PHE A 323 -26.04 7.17 48.32
C PHE A 323 -26.61 5.75 48.28
N TRP A 324 -27.22 5.28 49.38
CA TRP A 324 -27.78 3.93 49.42
C TRP A 324 -28.96 3.76 48.47
N SER A 325 -29.80 4.80 48.34
CA SER A 325 -30.89 4.82 47.36
C SER A 325 -30.34 4.73 45.94
N LEU A 326 -29.37 5.56 45.57
CA LEU A 326 -28.78 5.53 44.23
C LEU A 326 -28.07 4.20 43.96
N LEU A 327 -27.26 3.71 44.90
CA LEU A 327 -26.59 2.42 44.77
C LEU A 327 -27.60 1.28 44.57
N TRP A 328 -28.70 1.29 45.31
CA TRP A 328 -29.78 0.33 45.14
C TRP A 328 -30.39 0.40 43.74
N SER A 329 -30.71 1.61 43.25
CA SER A 329 -31.26 1.80 41.90
C SER A 329 -30.29 1.34 40.82
N GLN A 330 -28.99 1.60 40.98
CA GLN A 330 -27.94 1.11 40.07
C GLN A 330 -27.86 -0.42 40.05
N VAL A 331 -27.81 -1.06 41.23
CA VAL A 331 -27.80 -2.52 41.36
C VAL A 331 -29.07 -3.14 40.77
N LEU A 332 -30.23 -2.56 41.07
CA LEU A 332 -31.52 -2.99 40.54
C LEU A 332 -31.53 -2.91 39.01
N GLY A 333 -31.06 -1.80 38.44
CA GLY A 333 -30.96 -1.62 37.00
C GLY A 333 -30.05 -2.66 36.34
N ILE A 334 -28.84 -2.87 36.87
CA ILE A 334 -27.90 -3.89 36.38
C ILE A 334 -28.54 -5.28 36.39
N VAL A 335 -29.19 -5.66 37.49
CA VAL A 335 -29.79 -6.98 37.66
C VAL A 335 -30.99 -7.16 36.73
N VAL A 336 -31.91 -6.19 36.69
CA VAL A 336 -33.14 -6.32 35.89
C VAL A 336 -32.84 -6.27 34.40
N VAL A 337 -32.02 -5.31 33.95
CA VAL A 337 -31.58 -5.22 32.55
C VAL A 337 -30.78 -6.46 32.15
N GLY A 338 -29.90 -6.93 33.04
CA GLY A 338 -29.09 -8.12 32.79
C GLY A 338 -29.92 -9.39 32.68
N LEU A 339 -30.81 -9.64 33.63
CA LEU A 339 -31.71 -10.80 33.59
C LEU A 339 -32.62 -10.76 32.37
N TYR A 340 -33.22 -9.61 32.06
CA TYR A 340 -34.08 -9.46 30.89
C TYR A 340 -33.32 -9.72 29.59
N SER A 341 -32.20 -9.01 29.38
CA SER A 341 -31.41 -9.09 28.16
C SER A 341 -30.81 -10.49 27.96
N PHE A 342 -30.23 -11.07 29.01
CA PHE A 342 -29.62 -12.40 28.95
C PHE A 342 -30.68 -13.49 28.75
N LEU A 343 -31.74 -13.53 29.56
CA LEU A 343 -32.74 -14.61 29.48
C LEU A 343 -33.52 -14.56 28.18
N LEU A 344 -33.95 -13.37 27.74
CA LEU A 344 -34.69 -13.23 26.48
C LEU A 344 -33.81 -13.62 25.29
N ALA A 345 -32.56 -13.15 25.23
CA ALA A 345 -31.62 -13.56 24.20
C ALA A 345 -31.33 -15.06 24.25
N TRP A 346 -31.08 -15.62 25.44
CA TRP A 346 -30.80 -17.05 25.60
C TRP A 346 -31.97 -17.92 25.16
N ILE A 347 -33.20 -17.61 25.58
CA ILE A 347 -34.43 -18.32 25.17
C ILE A 347 -34.64 -18.19 23.66
N ALA A 348 -34.53 -16.96 23.12
CA ALA A 348 -34.72 -16.70 21.69
C ALA A 348 -33.69 -17.46 20.85
N LEU A 349 -32.40 -17.35 21.18
CA LEU A 349 -31.33 -18.02 20.45
C LEU A 349 -31.44 -19.54 20.56
N HIS A 350 -31.76 -20.09 21.73
CA HIS A 350 -31.94 -21.53 21.89
C HIS A 350 -33.14 -22.04 21.08
N SER A 351 -34.25 -21.30 21.09
CA SER A 351 -35.46 -21.65 20.34
C SER A 351 -35.22 -21.56 18.83
N ILE A 352 -34.59 -20.48 18.37
CA ILE A 352 -34.26 -20.26 16.96
C ILE A 352 -33.27 -21.31 16.48
N ASN A 353 -32.24 -21.65 17.27
CA ASN A 353 -31.21 -22.62 16.90
C ASN A 353 -31.78 -24.03 16.63
N ARG A 354 -33.00 -24.31 17.12
CA ARG A 354 -33.72 -25.55 16.82
C ARG A 354 -34.24 -25.62 15.37
N PHE A 355 -34.53 -24.47 14.77
CA PHE A 355 -35.11 -24.37 13.42
C PHE A 355 -34.13 -23.81 12.39
N ILE A 356 -33.28 -22.87 12.80
CA ILE A 356 -32.28 -22.20 11.98
C ILE A 356 -30.93 -22.36 12.70
N PRO A 357 -30.00 -23.18 12.18
CA PRO A 357 -28.71 -23.35 12.82
C PRO A 357 -27.95 -22.02 12.86
N LEU A 358 -27.73 -21.54 14.09
CA LEU A 358 -27.05 -20.26 14.33
C LEU A 358 -25.54 -20.39 14.14
N ARG A 359 -24.98 -21.59 14.35
CA ARG A 359 -23.56 -21.88 14.15
C ARG A 359 -23.32 -22.47 12.77
N VAL A 360 -22.26 -22.04 12.11
CA VAL A 360 -21.79 -22.68 10.87
C VAL A 360 -21.19 -24.07 11.16
N SER A 361 -21.15 -24.93 10.15
CA SER A 361 -20.54 -26.27 10.31
C SER A 361 -19.03 -26.17 10.60
N PRO A 362 -18.41 -27.17 11.26
CA PRO A 362 -16.97 -27.18 11.51
C PRO A 362 -16.12 -27.04 10.24
N GLU A 363 -16.56 -27.61 9.12
CA GLU A 363 -15.91 -27.48 7.82
C GLU A 363 -15.99 -26.04 7.30
N GLN A 364 -17.16 -25.39 7.41
CA GLN A 364 -17.31 -23.99 7.03
C GLN A 364 -16.50 -23.04 7.90
N GLU A 365 -16.42 -23.31 9.22
CA GLU A 365 -15.59 -22.54 10.14
C GLU A 365 -14.09 -22.71 9.83
N TYR A 366 -13.67 -23.89 9.36
CA TYR A 366 -12.31 -24.17 8.91
C TYR A 366 -11.97 -23.46 7.60
N LEU A 367 -12.84 -23.53 6.59
CA LEU A 367 -12.70 -22.83 5.30
C LEU A 367 -12.72 -21.30 5.47
N GLY A 368 -13.56 -20.79 6.37
CA GLY A 368 -13.77 -19.35 6.57
C GLY A 368 -15.06 -18.84 5.91
N MET A 369 -15.65 -17.81 6.53
CA MET A 369 -16.96 -17.29 6.13
C MET A 369 -16.93 -16.35 4.94
N ASN A 370 -15.77 -15.78 4.57
CA ASN A 370 -15.66 -15.01 3.33
C ASN A 370 -16.12 -15.87 2.14
N ILE A 371 -15.71 -17.14 2.11
CA ILE A 371 -16.01 -18.06 1.03
C ILE A 371 -17.39 -18.68 1.18
N THR A 372 -17.65 -19.24 2.35
CA THR A 372 -18.84 -20.06 2.56
C THR A 372 -20.14 -19.26 2.57
N GLU A 373 -20.09 -17.97 2.92
CA GLU A 373 -21.28 -17.10 2.95
C GLU A 373 -21.30 -16.06 1.82
N HIS A 374 -20.14 -15.50 1.46
CA HIS A 374 -20.08 -14.43 0.45
C HIS A 374 -19.47 -14.84 -0.87
N LYS A 375 -19.02 -16.09 -1.00
CA LYS A 375 -18.24 -16.56 -2.17
C LYS A 375 -17.06 -15.64 -2.48
N ALA A 376 -16.62 -14.87 -1.47
CA ALA A 376 -15.50 -13.98 -1.53
C ALA A 376 -14.29 -14.84 -1.20
N THR A 377 -13.61 -15.26 -2.23
CA THR A 377 -12.38 -16.01 -2.12
C THR A 377 -11.23 -15.03 -2.06
N THR A 378 -10.33 -15.27 -1.12
CA THR A 378 -9.01 -14.67 -1.24
C THR A 378 -8.23 -15.55 -2.19
N GLU A 379 -7.33 -14.96 -2.96
CA GLU A 379 -6.49 -15.68 -3.92
C GLU A 379 -5.82 -16.89 -3.24
N LEU A 380 -5.35 -16.72 -1.99
CA LEU A 380 -4.71 -17.78 -1.19
C LEU A 380 -5.63 -18.98 -0.98
N LEU A 381 -6.91 -18.73 -0.73
CA LEU A 381 -7.85 -19.80 -0.46
C LEU A 381 -8.39 -20.43 -1.74
N ASP A 382 -8.49 -19.68 -2.84
CA ASP A 382 -8.78 -20.28 -4.16
C ASP A 382 -7.70 -21.27 -4.57
N LEU A 383 -6.45 -20.89 -4.33
CA LEU A 383 -5.32 -21.78 -4.50
C LEU A 383 -5.48 -23.03 -3.61
N LEU A 384 -5.66 -22.87 -2.30
CA LEU A 384 -5.77 -24.00 -1.37
C LEU A 384 -6.97 -24.91 -1.65
N ASN A 385 -8.13 -24.36 -2.02
CA ASN A 385 -9.31 -25.15 -2.39
C ASN A 385 -9.08 -25.94 -3.67
N SER A 386 -8.40 -25.34 -4.66
CA SER A 386 -8.05 -26.04 -5.90
C SER A 386 -7.05 -27.17 -5.63
N MET A 387 -6.15 -26.98 -4.67
CA MET A 387 -5.21 -28.02 -4.20
C MET A 387 -5.94 -29.17 -3.46
N ASP A 388 -6.85 -28.85 -2.52
CA ASP A 388 -7.65 -29.86 -1.78
C ASP A 388 -8.58 -30.63 -2.73
N ALA A 389 -9.18 -29.97 -3.72
CA ALA A 389 -9.98 -30.64 -4.74
C ALA A 389 -9.15 -31.65 -5.56
N GLN A 390 -7.94 -31.28 -5.98
CA GLN A 390 -7.04 -32.21 -6.67
C GLN A 390 -6.64 -33.42 -5.81
N GLU A 391 -6.39 -33.19 -4.51
CA GLU A 391 -6.08 -34.25 -3.56
C GLU A 391 -7.26 -35.21 -3.37
N ARG A 392 -8.46 -34.68 -3.08
CA ARG A 392 -9.68 -35.48 -2.84
C ARG A 392 -10.12 -36.26 -4.07
N GLU A 393 -10.08 -35.63 -5.24
CA GLU A 393 -10.49 -36.26 -6.50
C GLU A 393 -9.38 -37.13 -7.11
N ALA A 394 -8.17 -37.10 -6.54
CA ALA A 394 -6.94 -37.68 -7.12
C ALA A 394 -6.75 -37.27 -8.59
N ASN A 395 -7.26 -36.09 -8.96
CA ASN A 395 -7.33 -35.61 -10.32
C ASN A 395 -6.31 -34.49 -10.55
N PHE A 396 -5.06 -34.90 -10.73
CA PHE A 396 -3.93 -34.00 -10.96
C PHE A 396 -3.84 -33.47 -12.40
N ASN A 397 -4.87 -33.68 -13.23
CA ASN A 397 -4.89 -33.19 -14.61
C ASN A 397 -5.33 -31.72 -14.72
N GLN A 398 -6.07 -31.22 -13.72
CA GLN A 398 -6.47 -29.81 -13.67
C GLN A 398 -5.38 -28.99 -12.99
N ARG A 399 -5.21 -27.74 -13.42
CA ARG A 399 -4.27 -26.79 -12.80
C ARG A 399 -5.00 -25.90 -11.81
N VAL A 400 -4.31 -25.47 -10.76
CA VAL A 400 -4.83 -24.45 -9.84
C VAL A 400 -4.71 -23.06 -10.51
N PRO A 401 -5.66 -22.13 -10.27
CA PRO A 401 -5.64 -20.81 -10.88
C PRO A 401 -4.43 -19.97 -10.44
N GLU A 402 -3.79 -19.29 -11.39
CA GLU A 402 -2.63 -18.42 -11.16
C GLU A 402 -3.05 -16.95 -11.27
N GLU A 403 -3.13 -16.24 -10.14
CA GLU A 403 -3.43 -14.80 -10.08
C GLU A 403 -2.14 -13.97 -10.26
N PRO A 404 -2.01 -13.14 -11.33
CA PRO A 404 -0.78 -12.40 -11.59
C PRO A 404 -0.48 -11.34 -10.51
N PHE A 405 0.81 -11.11 -10.23
CA PHE A 405 1.32 -10.02 -9.37
C PHE A 405 1.03 -10.16 -7.87
N THR A 406 0.65 -11.36 -7.43
CA THR A 406 0.41 -11.63 -6.01
C THR A 406 1.32 -12.74 -5.50
N GLU A 407 1.67 -12.68 -4.21
CA GLU A 407 2.51 -13.71 -3.58
C GLU A 407 1.87 -15.10 -3.70
N VAL A 408 0.54 -15.15 -3.67
CA VAL A 408 -0.22 -16.39 -3.84
C VAL A 408 -0.11 -16.93 -5.26
N GLY A 409 -0.23 -16.08 -6.28
CA GLY A 409 -0.07 -16.50 -7.67
C GLY A 409 1.31 -17.10 -7.93
N GLN A 410 2.35 -16.60 -7.27
CA GLN A 410 3.68 -17.20 -7.33
C GLN A 410 3.69 -18.62 -6.72
N ILE A 411 2.99 -18.83 -5.60
CA ILE A 411 2.85 -20.15 -4.97
C ILE A 411 2.05 -21.09 -5.89
N ALA A 412 0.94 -20.62 -6.46
CA ALA A 412 0.11 -21.38 -7.41
C ALA A 412 0.94 -21.88 -8.60
N LYS A 413 1.77 -21.00 -9.16
CA LYS A 413 2.68 -21.31 -10.27
C LYS A 413 3.72 -22.36 -9.91
N GLN A 414 4.30 -22.29 -8.70
CA GLN A 414 5.25 -23.32 -8.25
C GLN A 414 4.55 -24.65 -7.97
N TYR A 415 3.35 -24.63 -7.38
CA TYR A 415 2.56 -25.83 -7.14
C TYR A 415 2.17 -26.53 -8.45
N ASN A 416 1.71 -25.79 -9.46
CA ASN A 416 1.41 -26.33 -10.79
C ASN A 416 2.63 -27.02 -11.43
N ARG A 417 3.85 -26.49 -11.23
CA ARG A 417 5.10 -27.16 -11.68
C ARG A 417 5.39 -28.45 -10.93
N VAL A 418 5.07 -28.52 -9.63
CA VAL A 418 5.20 -29.75 -8.84
C VAL A 418 4.21 -30.79 -9.32
N ILE A 419 2.94 -30.41 -9.54
CA ILE A 419 1.91 -31.31 -10.07
C ILE A 419 2.29 -31.87 -11.45
N GLU A 420 2.83 -31.03 -12.34
CA GLU A 420 3.33 -31.47 -13.65
C GLU A 420 4.45 -32.52 -13.51
N ARG A 421 5.35 -32.35 -12.53
CA ARG A 421 6.39 -33.33 -12.24
C ARG A 421 5.83 -34.63 -11.67
N VAL A 422 4.88 -34.55 -10.74
CA VAL A 422 4.22 -35.71 -10.13
C VAL A 422 3.45 -36.50 -11.17
N GLN A 423 2.70 -35.84 -12.05
CA GLN A 423 1.97 -36.49 -13.13
C GLN A 423 2.92 -37.21 -14.10
N HIS A 424 4.06 -36.59 -14.43
CA HIS A 424 5.09 -37.23 -15.23
C HIS A 424 5.65 -38.50 -14.55
N GLU A 425 5.93 -38.44 -13.25
CA GLU A 425 6.44 -39.57 -12.47
C GLU A 425 5.37 -40.68 -12.27
N MET A 426 4.10 -40.34 -12.04
CA MET A 426 3.00 -41.32 -11.94
C MET A 426 2.81 -42.06 -13.27
N THR A 427 2.82 -41.33 -14.39
CA THR A 427 2.71 -41.93 -15.73
C THR A 427 3.89 -42.87 -16.01
N GLN A 428 5.10 -42.53 -15.54
CA GLN A 428 6.24 -43.45 -15.60
C GLN A 428 6.10 -44.63 -14.63
N ARG A 429 5.59 -44.43 -13.43
CA ARG A 429 5.44 -45.47 -12.41
C ARG A 429 4.37 -46.48 -12.78
N ASP A 430 3.22 -46.07 -13.29
CA ASP A 430 2.14 -46.98 -13.71
C ASP A 430 2.58 -47.86 -14.89
N LYS A 431 3.38 -47.27 -15.79
CA LYS A 431 4.10 -48.03 -16.83
C LYS A 431 5.06 -49.04 -16.20
N THR A 432 5.81 -48.64 -15.16
CA THR A 432 6.75 -49.51 -14.43
C THR A 432 6.05 -50.59 -13.57
N LEU A 433 4.85 -50.33 -13.07
CA LEU A 433 4.08 -51.23 -12.18
C LEU A 433 3.35 -52.32 -12.98
N SER A 434 2.88 -51.97 -14.19
CA SER A 434 2.47 -52.92 -15.23
C SER A 434 3.63 -53.87 -15.59
N ASP A 435 4.86 -53.37 -15.66
CA ASP A 435 6.05 -54.16 -15.93
C ASP A 435 6.49 -55.02 -14.71
N PHE A 436 6.23 -54.57 -13.47
CA PHE A 436 6.65 -55.22 -12.21
C PHE A 436 5.88 -56.51 -11.88
N LYS A 437 4.61 -56.65 -12.27
CA LYS A 437 3.80 -57.88 -12.07
C LYS A 437 4.42 -59.13 -12.72
N SER A 438 5.39 -58.95 -13.63
CA SER A 438 6.06 -60.03 -14.33
C SER A 438 7.22 -60.70 -13.56
N SER A 439 7.58 -60.23 -12.36
CA SER A 439 8.85 -60.60 -11.70
C SER A 439 8.71 -61.30 -10.35
N GLU A 440 8.18 -62.52 -10.36
CA GLU A 440 8.53 -63.53 -9.35
C GLU A 440 10.00 -64.01 -9.51
N LYS A 441 10.73 -63.58 -10.55
CA LYS A 441 12.17 -63.87 -10.78
C LYS A 441 13.11 -62.95 -9.98
N ARG A 442 12.71 -62.63 -8.75
CA ARG A 442 13.28 -61.61 -7.83
C ARG A 442 14.78 -61.77 -7.53
N LYS A 443 15.39 -62.92 -7.80
CA LYS A 443 16.81 -63.17 -7.53
C LYS A 443 17.75 -62.64 -8.62
N SER A 444 17.29 -62.57 -9.87
CA SER A 444 18.00 -61.88 -10.96
C SER A 444 17.78 -60.36 -10.91
N ALA A 445 16.78 -59.90 -10.16
CA ALA A 445 16.38 -58.51 -10.08
C ALA A 445 17.40 -57.63 -9.33
N ILE A 446 18.18 -58.15 -8.36
CA ILE A 446 19.11 -57.35 -7.55
C ILE A 446 20.33 -56.88 -8.39
N LEU A 447 20.92 -57.75 -9.22
CA LEU A 447 22.00 -57.38 -10.14
C LEU A 447 21.49 -56.59 -11.36
N ASN A 448 20.25 -56.83 -11.79
CA ASN A 448 19.61 -56.07 -12.88
C ASN A 448 19.04 -54.70 -12.44
N SER A 449 18.84 -54.45 -11.14
CA SER A 449 18.32 -53.18 -10.58
C SER A 449 19.41 -52.22 -10.09
N ALA A 450 20.68 -52.60 -10.16
CA ALA A 450 21.77 -51.67 -9.84
C ALA A 450 21.77 -50.53 -10.87
N MET A 451 21.69 -49.28 -10.39
CA MET A 451 21.67 -48.08 -11.25
C MET A 451 23.05 -47.72 -11.79
N ASP A 452 24.11 -48.11 -11.07
CA ASP A 452 25.50 -47.93 -11.51
C ASP A 452 25.94 -49.10 -12.40
N SER A 453 26.78 -48.82 -13.39
CA SER A 453 27.32 -49.86 -14.29
C SER A 453 28.33 -50.68 -13.51
N ILE A 454 28.11 -52.00 -13.46
CA ILE A 454 28.99 -52.92 -12.75
C ILE A 454 29.62 -53.83 -13.80
N VAL A 455 30.95 -53.77 -13.87
CA VAL A 455 31.75 -54.59 -14.77
C VAL A 455 32.79 -55.33 -13.94
N THR A 456 32.81 -56.65 -13.99
CA THR A 456 33.82 -57.47 -13.30
C THR A 456 34.82 -57.97 -14.34
N ILE A 457 36.12 -57.77 -14.08
CA ILE A 457 37.22 -58.22 -14.94
C ILE A 457 38.18 -59.13 -14.17
N ASN A 458 38.85 -60.04 -14.89
CA ASN A 458 39.97 -60.82 -14.35
C ASN A 458 41.32 -60.07 -14.48
N LEU A 459 42.41 -60.72 -14.05
CA LEU A 459 43.78 -60.17 -14.17
C LEU A 459 44.24 -59.90 -15.61
N ASP A 460 43.68 -60.59 -16.59
CA ASP A 460 43.99 -60.40 -18.01
C ASP A 460 43.06 -59.35 -18.66
N GLY A 461 42.24 -58.66 -17.86
CA GLY A 461 41.32 -57.61 -18.29
C GLY A 461 40.06 -58.12 -18.98
N GLN A 462 39.83 -59.44 -18.98
CA GLN A 462 38.67 -60.06 -19.61
C GLN A 462 37.41 -59.85 -18.76
N ILE A 463 36.33 -59.45 -19.43
CA ILE A 463 35.04 -59.19 -18.78
C ILE A 463 34.38 -60.52 -18.37
N ILE A 464 34.23 -60.71 -17.07
CA ILE A 464 33.54 -61.84 -16.43
C ILE A 464 32.06 -61.52 -16.24
N GLU A 465 31.77 -60.28 -15.82
CA GLU A 465 30.40 -59.84 -15.53
C GLU A 465 30.16 -58.45 -16.09
N PHE A 466 28.95 -58.23 -16.63
CA PHE A 466 28.57 -56.98 -17.28
C PHE A 466 27.07 -56.77 -17.08
N ASN A 467 26.71 -55.97 -16.09
CA ASN A 467 25.30 -55.84 -15.71
C ASN A 467 24.49 -55.03 -16.75
N PRO A 468 23.15 -55.06 -16.71
CA PRO A 468 22.32 -54.31 -17.67
C PRO A 468 22.53 -52.79 -17.64
N ALA A 469 22.98 -52.22 -16.52
CA ALA A 469 23.37 -50.81 -16.47
C ALA A 469 24.61 -50.54 -17.33
N ALA A 470 25.59 -51.45 -17.33
CA ALA A 470 26.74 -51.43 -18.24
C ALA A 470 26.32 -51.65 -19.70
N GLU A 471 25.37 -52.53 -20.00
CA GLU A 471 24.84 -52.68 -21.38
C GLU A 471 24.25 -51.38 -21.92
N ARG A 472 23.50 -50.65 -21.08
CA ARG A 472 22.96 -49.33 -21.44
C ARG A 472 24.06 -48.27 -21.54
N ALA A 473 25.02 -48.25 -20.62
CA ALA A 473 26.09 -47.26 -20.60
C ALA A 473 27.10 -47.45 -21.74
N PHE A 474 27.40 -48.67 -22.17
CA PHE A 474 28.35 -48.91 -23.26
C PHE A 474 27.69 -49.21 -24.60
N GLY A 475 26.36 -49.32 -24.64
CA GLY A 475 25.56 -49.50 -25.85
C GLY A 475 25.70 -50.87 -26.50
N CYS A 476 26.26 -51.86 -25.79
CA CYS A 476 26.50 -53.21 -26.28
C CYS A 476 25.98 -54.26 -25.31
N LEU A 477 25.48 -55.36 -25.87
CA LEU A 477 24.99 -56.49 -25.09
C LEU A 477 26.17 -57.25 -24.45
N GLN A 478 25.96 -57.70 -23.22
CA GLN A 478 26.86 -58.53 -22.42
C GLN A 478 27.35 -59.74 -23.24
N SER A 479 26.45 -60.37 -24.00
CA SER A 479 26.78 -61.53 -24.86
C SER A 479 27.86 -61.26 -25.91
N LYS A 480 28.07 -60.00 -26.30
CA LYS A 480 29.10 -59.61 -27.29
C LYS A 480 30.44 -59.26 -26.66
N VAL A 481 30.49 -59.07 -25.33
CA VAL A 481 31.65 -58.50 -24.62
C VAL A 481 32.22 -59.40 -23.55
N LEU A 482 31.46 -60.41 -23.09
CA LEU A 482 31.97 -61.44 -22.19
C LEU A 482 33.22 -62.11 -22.77
N LYS A 483 34.21 -62.33 -21.89
CA LYS A 483 35.55 -62.88 -22.20
C LYS A 483 36.42 -62.02 -23.14
N ARG A 484 35.95 -60.86 -23.58
CA ARG A 484 36.77 -59.88 -24.29
C ARG A 484 37.42 -58.93 -23.30
N ASN A 485 38.52 -58.30 -23.70
CA ASN A 485 39.25 -57.38 -22.85
C ASN A 485 38.54 -56.02 -22.74
N PHE A 486 38.30 -55.56 -21.51
CA PHE A 486 37.61 -54.31 -21.21
C PHE A 486 38.39 -53.08 -21.69
N ILE A 487 39.72 -53.11 -21.58
CA ILE A 487 40.63 -52.02 -21.95
C ILE A 487 40.59 -51.81 -23.47
N ASP A 488 40.63 -52.90 -24.24
CA ASP A 488 40.57 -52.82 -25.70
C ASP A 488 39.23 -52.27 -26.20
N LEU A 489 38.13 -52.61 -25.54
CA LEU A 489 36.80 -52.27 -26.02
C LEU A 489 36.36 -50.85 -25.63
N PHE A 490 36.67 -50.40 -24.42
CA PHE A 490 36.01 -49.24 -23.84
C PHE A 490 36.95 -48.13 -23.36
N ILE A 491 38.27 -48.38 -23.34
CA ILE A 491 39.28 -47.35 -23.06
C ILE A 491 39.76 -46.76 -24.39
N LEU A 492 39.95 -45.43 -24.42
CA LEU A 492 40.47 -44.70 -25.57
C LEU A 492 41.93 -45.09 -25.85
N ASP A 493 42.34 -45.12 -27.13
CA ASP A 493 43.67 -45.59 -27.53
C ASP A 493 44.82 -44.90 -26.78
N LYS A 494 44.69 -43.60 -26.52
CA LYS A 494 45.68 -42.79 -25.77
C LYS A 494 45.84 -43.18 -24.29
N ASP A 495 44.83 -43.82 -23.70
CA ASP A 495 44.76 -44.11 -22.26
C ASP A 495 44.97 -45.62 -21.98
N ARG A 496 45.04 -46.47 -23.02
CA ARG A 496 45.15 -47.92 -22.85
C ARG A 496 46.42 -48.36 -22.14
N GLU A 497 47.56 -47.79 -22.50
CA GLU A 497 48.87 -48.16 -21.94
C GLU A 497 48.91 -47.96 -20.42
N ALA A 498 48.47 -46.79 -19.95
CA ALA A 498 48.41 -46.47 -18.52
C ALA A 498 47.39 -47.33 -17.76
N VAL A 499 46.25 -47.67 -18.37
CA VAL A 499 45.21 -48.51 -17.74
C VAL A 499 45.65 -49.99 -17.67
N THR A 500 46.39 -50.47 -18.66
CA THR A 500 46.98 -51.83 -18.64
C THR A 500 48.05 -51.95 -17.56
N GLU A 501 48.95 -50.97 -17.45
CA GLU A 501 49.96 -50.92 -16.36
C GLU A 501 49.29 -50.87 -14.97
N SER A 502 48.15 -50.19 -14.88
CA SER A 502 47.33 -50.17 -13.66
C SER A 502 46.78 -51.55 -13.31
N LEU A 503 46.29 -52.31 -14.30
CA LEU A 503 45.80 -53.67 -14.06
C LEU A 503 46.94 -54.64 -13.68
N GLU A 504 48.08 -54.56 -14.35
CA GLU A 504 49.27 -55.38 -14.06
C GLU A 504 49.79 -55.17 -12.63
N SER A 505 49.73 -53.93 -12.14
CA SER A 505 50.05 -53.57 -10.75
C SER A 505 48.90 -53.80 -9.77
N LYS A 506 47.82 -54.47 -10.18
CA LYS A 506 46.60 -54.71 -9.36
C LYS A 506 45.95 -53.43 -8.84
N PHE A 507 46.07 -52.34 -9.60
CA PHE A 507 45.57 -51.00 -9.33
C PHE A 507 46.16 -50.35 -8.06
N VAL A 508 47.39 -50.71 -7.69
CA VAL A 508 48.08 -50.22 -6.48
C VAL A 508 49.02 -49.04 -6.77
N THR A 509 49.55 -48.93 -8.00
CA THR A 509 50.55 -47.90 -8.36
C THR A 509 49.90 -46.63 -8.93
N SER A 510 50.53 -45.47 -8.72
CA SER A 510 49.98 -44.13 -9.03
C SER A 510 50.04 -43.68 -10.50
N GLY A 511 50.16 -44.61 -11.46
CA GLY A 511 50.30 -44.30 -12.89
C GLY A 511 49.00 -44.23 -13.70
N GLY A 512 47.89 -44.77 -13.20
CA GLY A 512 46.60 -44.78 -13.91
C GLY A 512 45.39 -44.98 -13.00
N LEU A 513 44.63 -46.06 -13.15
CA LEU A 513 43.47 -46.36 -12.29
C LEU A 513 43.92 -46.93 -10.94
N ILE A 514 43.33 -46.44 -9.84
CA ILE A 514 43.70 -46.84 -8.47
C ILE A 514 42.51 -47.48 -7.76
N ILE A 515 42.76 -48.60 -7.07
CA ILE A 515 41.76 -49.31 -6.26
C ILE A 515 41.31 -48.48 -5.06
N ASN A 516 40.04 -48.61 -4.66
CA ASN A 516 39.43 -47.86 -3.54
C ASN A 516 39.53 -46.32 -3.66
N ARG A 517 39.77 -45.80 -4.87
CA ARG A 517 39.68 -44.37 -5.18
C ARG A 517 38.68 -44.12 -6.31
N ARG A 518 38.24 -42.87 -6.40
CA ARG A 518 37.40 -42.39 -7.50
C ARG A 518 38.30 -41.91 -8.62
N ASN A 519 38.31 -42.64 -9.73
CA ASN A 519 39.05 -42.33 -10.93
C ASN A 519 38.12 -41.64 -11.93
N THR A 520 38.63 -40.76 -12.78
CA THR A 520 37.82 -40.08 -13.80
C THR A 520 38.48 -40.26 -15.16
N LEU A 521 37.76 -40.84 -16.12
CA LEU A 521 38.27 -41.14 -17.46
C LEU A 521 37.18 -40.96 -18.51
N LEU A 522 37.56 -40.62 -19.74
CA LEU A 522 36.65 -40.68 -20.88
C LEU A 522 36.60 -42.12 -21.40
N LEU A 523 35.41 -42.71 -21.38
CA LEU A 523 35.17 -44.05 -21.91
C LEU A 523 34.52 -43.98 -23.28
N LYS A 524 34.77 -45.01 -24.08
CA LYS A 524 34.21 -45.19 -25.41
C LYS A 524 33.05 -46.17 -25.35
N ARG A 525 31.93 -45.83 -26.00
CA ARG A 525 30.81 -46.75 -26.23
C ARG A 525 31.08 -47.60 -27.46
N SER A 526 30.39 -48.72 -27.59
CA SER A 526 30.49 -49.60 -28.77
C SER A 526 30.08 -48.94 -30.09
N THR A 527 29.32 -47.85 -30.06
CA THR A 527 28.95 -47.04 -31.23
C THR A 527 30.08 -46.12 -31.71
N GLY A 528 31.13 -45.94 -30.91
CA GLY A 528 32.24 -45.01 -31.17
C GLY A 528 32.16 -43.70 -30.38
N ASP A 529 30.99 -43.34 -29.84
CA ASP A 529 30.81 -42.13 -29.04
C ASP A 529 31.53 -42.22 -27.68
N THR A 530 32.00 -41.09 -27.17
CA THR A 530 32.67 -41.02 -25.87
C THR A 530 31.76 -40.43 -24.79
N PHE A 531 31.99 -40.83 -23.53
CA PHE A 531 31.31 -40.22 -22.39
C PHE A 531 32.24 -40.11 -21.18
N PRO A 532 32.12 -39.04 -20.38
CA PRO A 532 32.89 -38.90 -19.14
C PRO A 532 32.35 -39.89 -18.11
N ALA A 533 33.24 -40.71 -17.57
CA ALA A 533 32.90 -41.73 -16.59
C ALA A 533 33.74 -41.55 -15.31
N GLU A 534 33.08 -41.77 -14.18
CA GLU A 534 33.76 -41.98 -12.91
C GLU A 534 33.82 -43.47 -12.60
N ILE A 535 34.99 -43.95 -12.21
CA ILE A 535 35.30 -45.36 -12.05
C ILE A 535 35.83 -45.61 -10.64
N THR A 536 35.13 -46.43 -9.86
CA THR A 536 35.61 -46.95 -8.57
C THR A 536 35.87 -48.43 -8.71
N ILE A 537 37.07 -48.86 -8.31
CA ILE A 537 37.50 -50.26 -8.44
C ILE A 537 37.56 -50.88 -7.04
N THR A 538 36.93 -52.05 -6.89
CA THR A 538 36.96 -52.85 -5.67
C THR A 538 37.42 -54.27 -5.99
N GLY A 539 38.27 -54.84 -5.15
CA GLY A 539 38.68 -56.24 -5.24
C GLY A 539 37.85 -57.12 -4.29
N THR A 540 37.50 -58.32 -4.72
CA THR A 540 36.71 -59.26 -3.92
C THR A 540 37.65 -60.25 -3.24
N SER A 541 37.76 -60.24 -1.90
CA SER A 541 38.44 -61.32 -1.17
C SER A 541 37.40 -62.25 -0.55
N PHE A 542 37.49 -63.54 -0.85
CA PHE A 542 36.61 -64.55 -0.25
C PHE A 542 37.46 -65.76 0.18
N GLY A 543 37.74 -65.85 1.48
CA GLY A 543 38.49 -66.96 2.06
C GLY A 543 39.95 -67.04 1.58
N SER A 544 40.70 -68.04 2.05
CA SER A 544 42.13 -68.25 1.84
C SER A 544 42.57 -68.61 0.40
N SER A 545 41.77 -68.24 -0.60
CA SER A 545 42.17 -68.20 -2.02
C SER A 545 41.79 -66.84 -2.59
N ILE A 546 42.79 -66.11 -3.05
CA ILE A 546 42.61 -64.86 -3.80
C ILE A 546 42.00 -65.25 -5.14
N ASN A 547 40.69 -65.11 -5.30
CA ASN A 547 40.13 -64.99 -6.64
C ASN A 547 40.51 -63.61 -7.17
N ASN A 548 41.18 -63.64 -8.31
CA ASN A 548 41.89 -62.56 -8.95
C ASN A 548 40.93 -61.73 -9.84
N GLU A 549 39.90 -61.16 -9.22
CA GLU A 549 38.83 -60.43 -9.89
C GLU A 549 38.68 -59.00 -9.33
N PHE A 550 38.40 -58.06 -10.24
CA PHE A 550 38.16 -56.66 -9.91
C PHE A 550 36.80 -56.24 -10.42
N THR A 551 36.00 -55.65 -9.53
CA THR A 551 34.72 -55.05 -9.86
C THR A 551 34.91 -53.55 -10.08
N LEU A 552 34.56 -53.08 -11.28
CA LEU A 552 34.53 -51.68 -11.66
C LEU A 552 33.08 -51.17 -11.54
N HIS A 553 32.89 -50.19 -10.67
CA HIS A 553 31.68 -49.40 -10.56
C HIS A 553 31.85 -48.15 -11.41
N ILE A 554 31.13 -48.08 -12.53
CA ILE A 554 31.26 -47.05 -13.55
C ILE A 554 29.98 -46.22 -13.60
N ARG A 555 30.11 -44.91 -13.37
CA ARG A 555 29.00 -43.95 -13.43
C ARG A 555 29.21 -42.97 -14.59
N ASP A 556 28.24 -42.93 -15.49
CA ASP A 556 28.15 -41.91 -16.53
C ASP A 556 27.68 -40.59 -15.92
N VAL A 557 28.55 -39.58 -15.90
CA VAL A 557 28.25 -38.26 -15.30
C VAL A 557 27.73 -37.23 -16.30
N THR A 558 27.38 -37.64 -17.52
CA THR A 558 26.90 -36.73 -18.59
C THR A 558 25.66 -35.95 -18.15
N ARG A 559 24.66 -36.62 -17.55
CA ARG A 559 23.42 -35.97 -17.08
C ARG A 559 23.65 -35.08 -15.86
N GLN A 560 24.54 -35.47 -14.96
CA GLN A 560 24.88 -34.68 -13.77
C GLN A 560 25.61 -33.40 -14.15
N ARG A 561 26.53 -33.46 -15.12
CA ARG A 561 27.17 -32.26 -15.70
C ARG A 561 26.15 -31.35 -16.37
N ARG A 562 25.24 -31.89 -17.19
CA ARG A 562 24.13 -31.10 -17.80
C ARG A 562 23.18 -30.48 -16.75
N LEU A 563 22.92 -31.18 -15.65
CA LEU A 563 22.07 -30.67 -14.56
C LEU A 563 22.79 -29.59 -13.74
N GLN A 564 24.10 -29.72 -13.54
CA GLN A 564 24.94 -28.66 -12.96
C GLN A 564 24.99 -27.42 -13.87
N GLU A 565 25.08 -27.61 -15.19
CA GLU A 565 24.98 -26.52 -16.16
C GLU A 565 23.61 -25.82 -16.06
N LYS A 566 22.52 -26.59 -15.96
CA LYS A 566 21.16 -26.04 -15.83
C LYS A 566 20.87 -25.37 -14.47
N LEU A 567 21.46 -25.87 -13.38
CA LEU A 567 21.42 -25.21 -12.07
C LEU A 567 22.25 -23.92 -12.07
N ARG A 568 23.36 -23.90 -12.81
CA ARG A 568 24.18 -22.71 -13.02
C ARG A 568 23.45 -21.66 -13.86
N GLU A 569 22.67 -22.07 -14.86
CA GLU A 569 21.77 -21.19 -15.62
C GLU A 569 20.71 -20.54 -14.70
N LEU A 570 20.04 -21.32 -13.84
CA LEU A 570 19.00 -20.81 -12.93
C LEU A 570 19.53 -19.89 -11.82
N ALA A 571 20.78 -20.08 -11.38
CA ALA A 571 21.39 -19.23 -10.35
C ALA A 571 21.84 -17.87 -10.89
N TYR A 572 22.03 -17.74 -12.21
CA TYR A 572 22.69 -16.60 -12.84
C TYR A 572 21.84 -15.86 -13.88
N SER A 573 20.60 -16.29 -14.13
CA SER A 573 19.69 -15.62 -15.07
C SER A 573 18.46 -15.03 -14.38
N ASP A 574 17.87 -14.00 -14.99
CA ASP A 574 16.56 -13.46 -14.67
C ASP A 574 15.47 -14.31 -15.37
N PRO A 575 14.49 -14.86 -14.64
CA PRO A 575 13.55 -15.82 -15.20
C PRO A 575 12.50 -15.21 -16.14
N LEU A 576 12.33 -13.87 -16.14
CA LEU A 576 11.41 -13.19 -17.04
C LEU A 576 12.06 -12.91 -18.39
N THR A 577 13.26 -12.31 -18.38
CA THR A 577 13.92 -11.82 -19.59
C THR A 577 14.93 -12.80 -20.18
N GLY A 578 15.38 -13.80 -19.41
CA GLY A 578 16.45 -14.72 -19.82
C GLY A 578 17.86 -14.12 -19.81
N LEU A 579 17.99 -12.82 -19.51
CA LEU A 579 19.27 -12.14 -19.33
C LEU A 579 19.97 -12.60 -18.05
N TYR A 580 21.22 -12.20 -17.84
CA TYR A 580 21.88 -12.45 -16.56
C TYR A 580 21.19 -11.67 -15.43
N ASN A 581 21.29 -12.20 -14.20
CA ASN A 581 20.83 -11.51 -13.01
C ASN A 581 21.96 -10.70 -12.36
N ARG A 582 21.56 -9.85 -11.41
CA ARG A 582 22.47 -8.98 -10.65
C ARG A 582 23.68 -9.71 -10.04
N THR A 583 23.46 -10.91 -9.50
CA THR A 583 24.50 -11.71 -8.85
C THR A 583 25.59 -12.12 -9.84
N TYR A 584 25.20 -12.59 -11.03
CA TYR A 584 26.16 -12.95 -12.06
C TYR A 584 26.92 -11.74 -12.58
N PHE A 585 26.20 -10.64 -12.85
CA PHE A 585 26.80 -9.42 -13.40
C PHE A 585 27.89 -8.86 -12.48
N LEU A 586 27.65 -8.80 -11.17
CA LEU A 586 28.65 -8.33 -10.20
C LEU A 586 29.91 -9.19 -10.16
N ASP A 587 29.75 -10.51 -10.19
CA ASP A 587 30.88 -11.45 -10.21
C ASP A 587 31.65 -11.37 -11.55
N ALA A 588 30.94 -11.28 -12.68
CA ALA A 588 31.54 -11.08 -14.00
C ALA A 588 32.30 -9.75 -14.10
N LEU A 589 31.72 -8.66 -13.58
CA LEU A 589 32.35 -7.34 -13.53
C LEU A 589 33.60 -7.36 -12.65
N GLN A 590 33.53 -7.98 -11.46
CA GLN A 590 34.69 -8.10 -10.57
C GLN A 590 35.83 -8.90 -11.20
N ARG A 591 35.53 -9.98 -11.93
CA ARG A 591 36.55 -10.74 -12.66
C ARG A 591 37.15 -9.92 -13.79
N THR A 592 36.33 -9.20 -14.55
CA THR A 592 36.79 -8.39 -15.67
C THR A 592 37.69 -7.24 -15.20
N ILE A 593 37.33 -6.53 -14.13
CA ILE A 593 38.16 -5.46 -13.55
C ILE A 593 39.49 -6.02 -13.02
N ARG A 594 39.49 -7.16 -12.32
CA ARG A 594 40.73 -7.78 -11.82
C ARG A 594 41.69 -8.20 -12.92
N ASN A 595 41.17 -8.54 -14.10
CA ASN A 595 41.96 -8.98 -15.24
C ASN A 595 42.50 -7.83 -16.09
N LEU A 596 42.21 -6.57 -15.73
CA LEU A 596 42.82 -5.39 -16.36
C LEU A 596 44.33 -5.38 -16.06
N HIS A 597 45.11 -5.90 -17.00
CA HIS A 597 46.57 -6.06 -16.90
C HIS A 597 47.33 -5.46 -18.10
N GLN A 598 46.63 -4.96 -19.14
CA GLN A 598 47.24 -4.32 -20.31
C GLN A 598 46.86 -2.84 -20.35
N ASP A 599 47.80 -1.97 -20.76
CA ASP A 599 47.67 -0.50 -20.75
C ASP A 599 46.52 0.06 -21.63
N ASP A 600 45.87 -0.79 -22.44
CA ASP A 600 44.86 -0.41 -23.44
C ASP A 600 43.47 -1.04 -23.19
N GLU A 601 43.25 -1.83 -22.13
CA GLU A 601 41.93 -2.43 -21.85
C GLU A 601 41.09 -1.56 -20.91
N THR A 602 39.83 -1.34 -21.28
CA THR A 602 38.85 -0.60 -20.49
C THR A 602 37.59 -1.41 -20.27
N VAL A 603 36.88 -1.09 -19.18
CA VAL A 603 35.55 -1.62 -18.88
C VAL A 603 34.58 -0.45 -18.85
N ALA A 604 33.52 -0.54 -19.65
CA ALA A 604 32.42 0.41 -19.65
C ALA A 604 31.15 -0.26 -19.12
N VAL A 605 30.44 0.42 -18.22
CA VAL A 605 29.14 -0.02 -17.68
C VAL A 605 28.08 0.98 -18.08
N PHE A 606 27.03 0.49 -18.74
CA PHE A 606 25.85 1.24 -19.12
C PHE A 606 24.72 0.83 -18.17
N PHE A 607 24.08 1.80 -17.54
CA PHE A 607 22.92 1.61 -16.69
C PHE A 607 21.72 2.25 -17.37
N LEU A 608 20.68 1.48 -17.62
CA LEU A 608 19.51 1.86 -18.42
C LEU A 608 18.26 1.78 -17.56
N ASP A 609 17.39 2.76 -17.68
CA ASP A 609 16.07 2.79 -17.05
C ASP A 609 15.00 3.19 -18.06
N LEU A 610 13.88 2.46 -18.04
CA LEU A 610 12.76 2.69 -18.95
C LEU A 610 11.89 3.83 -18.42
N ASP A 611 11.95 4.98 -19.08
CA ASP A 611 11.28 6.18 -18.61
C ASP A 611 9.76 5.97 -18.53
N ARG A 612 9.19 6.28 -17.36
CA ARG A 612 7.75 6.19 -17.07
C ARG A 612 7.16 4.77 -17.20
N PHE A 613 7.98 3.72 -17.03
CA PHE A 613 7.49 2.33 -17.03
C PHE A 613 6.33 2.09 -16.05
N LYS A 614 6.37 2.71 -14.86
CA LYS A 614 5.27 2.64 -13.89
C LYS A 614 3.93 3.09 -14.48
N LYS A 615 3.90 4.17 -15.28
CA LYS A 615 2.68 4.65 -15.95
C LYS A 615 2.14 3.61 -16.94
N ILE A 616 3.02 2.86 -17.60
CA ILE A 616 2.62 1.77 -18.50
C ILE A 616 1.97 0.64 -17.69
N ASN A 617 2.55 0.24 -16.55
CA ASN A 617 1.94 -0.76 -15.67
C ASN A 617 0.59 -0.30 -15.11
N ASP A 618 0.50 0.95 -14.65
CA ASP A 618 -0.72 1.51 -14.08
C ASP A 618 -1.84 1.64 -15.14
N THR A 619 -1.48 1.85 -16.42
CA THR A 619 -2.45 2.06 -17.51
C THR A 619 -2.85 0.77 -18.24
N LEU A 620 -1.90 -0.13 -18.48
CA LEU A 620 -2.09 -1.33 -19.32
C LEU A 620 -1.98 -2.65 -18.54
N GLY A 621 -1.70 -2.57 -17.24
CA GLY A 621 -1.49 -3.72 -16.38
C GLY A 621 -0.09 -4.29 -16.51
N HIS A 622 0.36 -4.95 -15.44
CA HIS A 622 1.72 -5.46 -15.34
C HIS A 622 2.06 -6.55 -16.38
N LYS A 623 1.08 -7.26 -16.96
CA LYS A 623 1.35 -8.21 -18.06
C LYS A 623 1.93 -7.52 -19.30
N ALA A 624 1.40 -6.35 -19.64
CA ALA A 624 1.96 -5.53 -20.73
C ALA A 624 3.37 -5.03 -20.37
N GLY A 625 3.61 -4.72 -19.09
CA GLY A 625 4.95 -4.44 -18.57
C GLY A 625 5.92 -5.61 -18.71
N ASP A 626 5.49 -6.83 -18.41
CA ASP A 626 6.31 -8.04 -18.56
C ASP A 626 6.65 -8.31 -20.04
N GLU A 627 5.68 -8.20 -20.94
CA GLU A 627 5.88 -8.28 -22.39
C GLU A 627 6.86 -7.21 -22.88
N LEU A 628 6.75 -6.00 -22.34
CA LEU A 628 7.67 -4.91 -22.63
C LEU A 628 9.10 -5.23 -22.21
N LEU A 629 9.29 -5.75 -21.00
CA LEU A 629 10.62 -6.10 -20.49
C LEU A 629 11.28 -7.22 -21.30
N MET A 630 10.50 -8.20 -21.77
CA MET A 630 10.99 -9.25 -22.67
C MET A 630 11.39 -8.70 -24.04
N GLU A 631 10.61 -7.78 -24.59
CA GLU A 631 10.94 -7.11 -25.86
C GLU A 631 12.19 -6.24 -25.73
N VAL A 632 12.33 -5.48 -24.64
CA VAL A 632 13.53 -4.71 -24.33
C VAL A 632 14.74 -5.62 -24.21
N ALA A 633 14.64 -6.73 -23.50
CA ALA A 633 15.73 -7.70 -23.39
C ALA A 633 16.17 -8.22 -24.76
N THR A 634 15.21 -8.54 -25.64
CA THR A 634 15.47 -9.01 -27.02
C THR A 634 16.20 -7.94 -27.83
N ARG A 635 15.74 -6.68 -27.75
CA ARG A 635 16.37 -5.53 -28.39
C ARG A 635 17.81 -5.31 -27.94
N LEU A 636 18.05 -5.39 -26.63
CA LEU A 636 19.39 -5.22 -26.06
C LEU A 636 20.34 -6.33 -26.53
N VAL A 637 19.90 -7.59 -26.54
CA VAL A 637 20.73 -8.70 -27.06
C VAL A 637 21.12 -8.48 -28.52
N ASN A 638 20.20 -8.01 -29.36
CA ASN A 638 20.46 -7.77 -30.79
C ASN A 638 21.42 -6.61 -31.07
N VAL A 639 21.56 -5.66 -30.13
CA VAL A 639 22.39 -4.46 -30.34
C VAL A 639 23.81 -4.62 -29.76
N THR A 640 23.99 -5.50 -28.78
CA THR A 640 25.26 -5.81 -28.10
C THR A 640 26.05 -6.96 -28.75
N ARG A 641 27.34 -7.08 -28.43
CA ARG A 641 28.23 -8.13 -28.94
C ARG A 641 28.19 -9.37 -28.02
N GLU A 642 28.58 -10.52 -28.54
CA GLU A 642 28.62 -11.79 -27.78
C GLU A 642 29.55 -11.75 -26.55
N LYS A 643 30.56 -10.86 -26.58
CA LYS A 643 31.49 -10.63 -25.45
C LYS A 643 30.94 -9.67 -24.40
N ASP A 644 29.88 -8.92 -24.71
CA ASP A 644 29.28 -7.96 -23.79
C ASP A 644 28.33 -8.72 -22.85
N THR A 645 28.22 -8.28 -21.59
CA THR A 645 27.34 -8.93 -20.61
C THR A 645 26.13 -8.05 -20.34
N ILE A 646 24.93 -8.58 -20.50
CA ILE A 646 23.67 -7.87 -20.27
C ILE A 646 22.97 -8.47 -19.04
N CYS A 647 22.50 -7.60 -18.15
CA CYS A 647 21.85 -7.96 -16.91
C CYS A 647 20.54 -7.18 -16.76
N ARG A 648 19.50 -7.83 -16.23
CA ARG A 648 18.37 -7.12 -15.63
C ARG A 648 18.67 -6.87 -14.16
N TRP A 649 18.80 -5.61 -13.76
CA TRP A 649 19.21 -5.23 -12.40
C TRP A 649 18.08 -5.39 -11.40
N GLY A 650 16.85 -5.02 -11.81
CA GLY A 650 15.62 -5.14 -11.05
C GLY A 650 14.54 -4.23 -11.64
N GLY A 651 13.26 -4.60 -11.52
CA GLY A 651 12.17 -3.78 -12.08
C GLY A 651 12.32 -3.54 -13.58
N ASP A 652 12.47 -2.26 -13.95
CA ASP A 652 12.67 -1.68 -15.27
C ASP A 652 14.12 -1.29 -15.60
N GLU A 653 15.07 -1.69 -14.75
CA GLU A 653 16.48 -1.33 -14.88
C GLU A 653 17.30 -2.46 -15.56
N PHE A 654 18.14 -2.08 -16.53
CA PHE A 654 19.05 -2.97 -17.25
C PHE A 654 20.49 -2.45 -17.17
N VAL A 655 21.46 -3.36 -17.13
CA VAL A 655 22.89 -3.01 -17.07
C VAL A 655 23.66 -3.78 -18.13
N ILE A 656 24.52 -3.09 -18.88
CA ILE A 656 25.38 -3.68 -19.90
C ILE A 656 26.84 -3.42 -19.52
N MET A 657 27.67 -4.46 -19.56
CA MET A 657 29.13 -4.37 -19.43
C MET A 657 29.76 -4.61 -20.79
N MET A 658 30.57 -3.65 -21.24
CA MET A 658 31.43 -3.77 -22.41
C MET A 658 32.90 -3.79 -21.97
N SER A 659 33.67 -4.76 -22.47
CA SER A 659 35.11 -4.90 -22.16
C SER A 659 35.98 -4.96 -23.43
N GLY A 660 37.21 -4.46 -23.31
CA GLY A 660 38.22 -4.41 -24.37
C GLY A 660 38.80 -3.00 -24.55
N ASN A 661 39.48 -2.75 -25.67
CA ASN A 661 40.04 -1.42 -25.95
C ASN A 661 38.96 -0.46 -26.47
N HIS A 662 38.19 0.13 -25.54
CA HIS A 662 37.13 1.09 -25.85
C HIS A 662 37.54 2.49 -25.38
N ASN A 663 37.46 3.45 -26.29
CA ASN A 663 37.52 4.87 -25.98
C ASN A 663 36.11 5.46 -25.82
N GLU A 664 36.03 6.70 -25.34
CA GLU A 664 34.77 7.41 -25.14
C GLU A 664 33.89 7.43 -26.41
N GLN A 665 34.51 7.62 -27.59
CA GLN A 665 33.82 7.61 -28.88
C GLN A 665 33.12 6.26 -29.18
N THR A 666 33.76 5.15 -28.82
CA THR A 666 33.21 3.80 -29.02
C THR A 666 32.01 3.55 -28.11
N VAL A 667 32.08 4.07 -26.89
CA VAL A 667 31.00 4.02 -25.90
C VAL A 667 29.81 4.87 -26.34
N VAL A 668 30.05 6.10 -26.81
CA VAL A 668 29.03 6.99 -27.38
C VAL A 668 28.32 6.33 -28.57
N THR A 669 29.08 5.70 -29.46
CA THR A 669 28.52 4.99 -30.63
C THR A 669 27.59 3.86 -30.18
N SER A 670 27.99 3.11 -29.16
CA SER A 670 27.19 2.01 -28.62
C SER A 670 25.93 2.50 -27.91
N ALA A 671 26.04 3.57 -27.10
CA ALA A 671 24.89 4.20 -26.44
C ALA A 671 23.85 4.72 -27.43
N THR A 672 24.32 5.37 -28.51
CA THR A 672 23.46 5.90 -29.57
C THR A 672 22.73 4.77 -30.29
N LYS A 673 23.44 3.67 -30.58
CA LYS A 673 22.84 2.49 -31.21
C LYS A 673 21.78 1.85 -30.32
N ILE A 674 22.05 1.74 -29.01
CA ILE A 674 21.08 1.24 -28.03
C ILE A 674 19.82 2.13 -28.02
N LEU A 675 19.97 3.45 -27.85
CA LEU A 675 18.84 4.38 -27.85
C LEU A 675 18.01 4.30 -29.14
N GLN A 676 18.66 4.17 -30.29
CA GLN A 676 17.96 4.06 -31.57
C GLN A 676 17.05 2.83 -31.62
N VAL A 677 17.52 1.68 -31.15
CA VAL A 677 16.71 0.45 -31.07
C VAL A 677 15.61 0.58 -30.02
N MET A 678 15.88 1.24 -28.90
CA MET A 678 14.87 1.46 -27.85
C MET A 678 13.73 2.39 -28.29
N ARG A 679 14.01 3.35 -29.19
CA ARG A 679 13.03 4.29 -29.76
C ARG A 679 12.06 3.64 -30.76
N GLU A 680 12.33 2.42 -31.23
CA GLU A 680 11.43 1.73 -32.14
C GLU A 680 10.07 1.45 -31.45
N VAL A 681 8.98 1.57 -32.20
CA VAL A 681 7.63 1.36 -31.65
C VAL A 681 7.48 -0.11 -31.20
N VAL A 682 6.92 -0.32 -30.01
CA VAL A 682 6.48 -1.63 -29.53
C VAL A 682 4.96 -1.69 -29.60
N VAL A 683 4.42 -2.78 -30.14
CA VAL A 683 2.99 -3.03 -30.14
C VAL A 683 2.66 -3.90 -28.93
N LEU A 684 2.03 -3.31 -27.91
CA LEU A 684 1.53 -4.04 -26.73
C LEU A 684 0.02 -3.99 -26.72
N SER A 685 -0.64 -5.15 -26.63
CA SER A 685 -2.11 -5.26 -26.57
C SER A 685 -2.85 -4.45 -27.66
N GLY A 686 -2.28 -4.37 -28.87
CA GLY A 686 -2.84 -3.64 -30.01
C GLY A 686 -2.64 -2.12 -29.99
N ARG A 687 -1.83 -1.58 -29.08
CA ARG A 687 -1.44 -0.16 -29.04
C ARG A 687 0.03 0.00 -29.36
N GLU A 688 0.34 1.03 -30.15
CA GLU A 688 1.70 1.43 -30.47
C GLU A 688 2.26 2.34 -29.37
N LEU A 689 3.35 1.90 -28.74
CA LEU A 689 4.04 2.63 -27.67
C LEU A 689 5.49 2.90 -28.04
N ARG A 690 5.99 4.06 -27.64
CA ARG A 690 7.42 4.39 -27.62
C ARG A 690 7.93 4.31 -26.19
N ILE A 691 9.13 3.77 -26.02
CA ILE A 691 9.72 3.58 -24.70
C ILE A 691 10.97 4.46 -24.62
N PRO A 692 10.81 5.73 -24.20
CA PRO A 692 11.98 6.55 -23.92
C PRO A 692 12.84 5.84 -22.88
N THR A 693 14.15 5.85 -23.08
CA THR A 693 15.09 5.16 -22.19
C THR A 693 16.22 6.10 -21.84
N SER A 694 16.51 6.23 -20.55
CA SER A 694 17.61 7.04 -20.06
C SER A 694 18.81 6.14 -19.74
N ILE A 695 20.00 6.52 -20.24
CA ILE A 695 21.22 5.69 -20.13
C ILE A 695 22.34 6.47 -19.43
N GLY A 696 22.87 5.92 -18.35
CA GLY A 696 24.09 6.41 -17.70
C GLY A 696 25.27 5.51 -17.97
N ILE A 697 26.45 6.08 -18.15
CA ILE A 697 27.62 5.31 -18.57
C ILE A 697 28.83 5.65 -17.71
N SER A 698 29.54 4.66 -17.20
CA SER A 698 30.82 4.84 -16.52
C SER A 698 31.91 4.02 -17.21
N LEU A 699 33.15 4.51 -17.17
CA LEU A 699 34.31 3.85 -17.75
C LEU A 699 35.43 3.79 -16.71
N THR A 700 36.15 2.67 -16.68
CA THR A 700 37.40 2.55 -15.90
C THR A 700 38.46 1.76 -16.67
N ALA A 701 39.71 2.18 -16.48
CA ALA A 701 40.92 1.42 -16.84
C ALA A 701 41.68 0.94 -15.58
N ASP A 702 41.15 1.25 -14.39
CA ASP A 702 41.80 0.98 -13.11
C ASP A 702 41.39 -0.40 -12.57
N ASN A 703 42.37 -1.28 -12.42
CA ASN A 703 42.19 -2.64 -11.89
C ASN A 703 41.92 -2.70 -10.38
N THR A 704 42.03 -1.57 -9.67
CA THR A 704 41.68 -1.44 -8.25
C THR A 704 40.26 -0.92 -8.03
N CYS A 705 39.56 -0.52 -9.10
CA CYS A 705 38.20 -0.02 -9.02
C CYS A 705 37.22 -1.07 -8.47
N GLN A 706 36.36 -0.69 -7.53
CA GLN A 706 35.34 -1.61 -7.04
C GLN A 706 34.15 -1.66 -8.00
N PRO A 707 33.60 -2.86 -8.32
CA PRO A 707 32.44 -3.01 -9.21
C PRO A 707 31.24 -2.13 -8.83
N MET A 708 30.95 -2.02 -7.54
CA MET A 708 29.83 -1.20 -7.04
C MET A 708 30.04 0.28 -7.29
N THR A 709 31.27 0.78 -7.23
CA THR A 709 31.59 2.19 -7.55
C THR A 709 31.27 2.50 -9.00
N LEU A 710 31.64 1.60 -9.91
CA LEU A 710 31.41 1.77 -11.35
C LEU A 710 29.90 1.78 -11.67
N ILE A 711 29.13 0.90 -11.04
CA ILE A 711 27.67 0.85 -11.17
C ILE A 711 27.03 2.12 -10.60
N GLN A 712 27.46 2.57 -9.43
CA GLN A 712 26.97 3.81 -8.82
C GLN A 712 27.26 5.05 -9.69
N GLN A 713 28.44 5.11 -10.31
CA GLN A 713 28.78 6.18 -11.25
C GLN A 713 27.88 6.17 -12.50
N ALA A 714 27.59 4.99 -13.03
CA ALA A 714 26.66 4.85 -14.16
C ALA A 714 25.24 5.25 -13.76
N ASP A 715 24.78 4.89 -12.55
CA ASP A 715 23.47 5.30 -12.01
C ASP A 715 23.35 6.83 -11.86
N ILE A 716 24.37 7.49 -11.31
CA ILE A 716 24.43 8.97 -11.22
C ILE A 716 24.34 9.61 -12.62
N ALA A 717 25.07 9.05 -13.60
CA ALA A 717 25.02 9.55 -14.97
C ALA A 717 23.62 9.33 -15.60
N MET A 718 22.96 8.22 -15.29
CA MET A 718 21.61 7.90 -15.78
C MET A 718 20.58 8.88 -15.19
N TYR A 719 20.70 9.19 -13.90
CA TYR A 719 19.87 10.19 -13.27
C TYR A 719 20.03 11.57 -13.93
N ASN A 720 21.27 11.96 -14.26
CA ASN A 720 21.54 13.18 -15.03
C ASN A 720 20.95 13.14 -16.44
N ALA A 721 20.93 11.96 -17.09
CA ALA A 721 20.25 11.78 -18.37
C ALA A 721 18.72 12.02 -18.24
N LYS A 722 18.11 11.56 -17.14
CA LYS A 722 16.69 11.81 -16.84
C LYS A 722 16.40 13.30 -16.64
N GLN A 723 17.24 14.01 -15.88
CA GLN A 723 17.11 15.45 -15.65
C GLN A 723 17.26 16.25 -16.96
N ALA A 724 18.16 15.83 -17.86
CA ALA A 724 18.44 16.49 -19.13
C ALA A 724 17.36 16.27 -20.22
N GLY A 725 16.14 15.85 -19.84
CA GLY A 725 15.02 15.70 -20.76
C GLY A 725 14.61 14.26 -21.08
N ARG A 726 15.21 13.25 -20.40
CA ARG A 726 14.97 11.81 -20.63
C ARG A 726 15.30 11.38 -22.08
N ASP A 727 15.14 10.09 -22.41
CA ASP A 727 15.41 9.54 -23.75
C ASP A 727 16.80 9.90 -24.35
N ASN A 728 17.83 9.96 -23.49
CA ASN A 728 19.18 10.32 -23.86
C ASN A 728 20.20 9.52 -23.03
N PHE A 729 21.49 9.74 -23.30
CA PHE A 729 22.56 9.16 -22.50
C PHE A 729 23.53 10.21 -21.96
N LYS A 730 24.15 9.91 -20.82
CA LYS A 730 25.24 10.69 -20.23
C LYS A 730 26.39 9.78 -19.79
N ILE A 731 27.61 10.26 -19.99
CA ILE A 731 28.82 9.62 -19.48
C ILE A 731 29.18 10.29 -18.17
N PHE A 732 29.49 9.49 -17.15
CA PHE A 732 29.85 9.93 -15.82
C PHE A 732 31.07 10.85 -15.90
N GLN A 733 30.90 12.05 -15.37
CA GLN A 733 31.97 12.99 -15.12
C GLN A 733 32.01 13.26 -13.63
N SER A 734 33.19 13.48 -13.05
CA SER A 734 33.33 13.71 -11.61
C SER A 734 32.49 14.91 -11.12
N SER A 735 32.21 15.89 -11.98
CA SER A 735 31.28 17.00 -11.71
C SER A 735 29.86 16.52 -11.41
N MET A 736 29.36 15.48 -12.08
CA MET A 736 28.00 14.96 -11.89
C MET A 736 27.75 14.41 -10.48
N ALA A 737 28.79 13.86 -9.84
CA ALA A 737 28.71 13.43 -8.44
C ALA A 737 28.65 14.64 -7.48
N SER A 738 29.34 15.73 -7.84
CA SER A 738 29.19 17.02 -7.13
C SER A 738 27.79 17.56 -7.32
N ASP A 739 27.28 17.60 -8.55
CA ASP A 739 25.96 18.14 -8.90
C ASP A 739 24.83 17.38 -8.21
N ALA A 740 24.88 16.04 -8.15
CA ALA A 740 23.88 15.24 -7.43
C ALA A 740 23.92 15.46 -5.91
N SER A 741 25.12 15.63 -5.35
CA SER A 741 25.30 16.00 -3.93
C SER A 741 24.82 17.42 -3.66
N GLU A 742 25.14 18.37 -4.54
CA GLU A 742 24.70 19.76 -4.49
C GLU A 742 23.19 19.87 -4.58
N GLN A 743 22.53 19.09 -5.44
CA GLN A 743 21.08 19.06 -5.56
C GLN A 743 20.40 18.50 -4.31
N PHE A 744 20.95 17.43 -3.72
CA PHE A 744 20.47 16.92 -2.43
C PHE A 744 20.66 17.94 -1.29
N ASN A 745 21.82 18.59 -1.24
CA ASN A 745 22.09 19.66 -0.26
C ASN A 745 21.18 20.87 -0.49
N PHE A 746 20.87 21.18 -1.75
CA PHE A 746 19.98 22.27 -2.14
C PHE A 746 18.53 21.97 -1.74
N GLU A 747 18.04 20.74 -1.94
CA GLU A 747 16.73 20.31 -1.45
C GLU A 747 16.62 20.46 0.07
N GLN A 748 17.65 20.05 0.81
CA GLN A 748 17.69 20.21 2.26
C GLN A 748 17.71 21.70 2.67
N THR A 749 18.49 22.52 1.95
CA THR A 749 18.59 23.97 2.18
C THR A 749 17.25 24.66 1.90
N LEU A 750 16.58 24.30 0.80
CA LEU A 750 15.27 24.81 0.42
C LEU A 750 14.22 24.49 1.47
N ARG A 751 14.24 23.26 2.00
CA ARG A 751 13.33 22.84 3.09
C ARG A 751 13.48 23.71 4.33
N LEU A 752 14.73 23.96 4.74
CA LEU A 752 15.03 24.80 5.90
C LEU A 752 14.64 26.26 5.63
N ALA A 753 14.89 26.77 4.42
CA ALA A 753 14.49 28.12 4.01
C ALA A 753 12.97 28.30 4.06
N ILE A 754 12.18 27.31 3.60
CA ILE A 754 10.71 27.35 3.64
C ILE A 754 10.22 27.37 5.09
N GLN A 755 10.82 26.56 5.96
CA GLN A 755 10.47 26.53 7.39
C GLN A 755 10.80 27.84 8.11
N ALA A 756 11.92 28.48 7.76
CA ALA A 756 12.32 29.76 8.35
C ALA A 756 11.51 30.94 7.81
N GLY A 757 11.15 30.92 6.52
CA GLY A 757 10.35 31.93 5.83
C GLY A 757 11.07 33.27 5.54
N THR A 758 12.19 33.57 6.20
CA THR A 758 12.87 34.87 6.11
C THR A 758 13.72 35.07 4.85
N GLN A 759 13.98 34.01 4.08
CA GLN A 759 14.82 34.05 2.88
C GLN A 759 14.03 34.23 1.58
N PHE A 760 12.69 34.29 1.68
CA PHE A 760 11.82 34.48 0.53
C PHE A 760 11.37 35.93 0.43
N HIS A 761 11.60 36.54 -0.72
CA HIS A 761 11.25 37.92 -1.02
C HIS A 761 10.30 37.98 -2.20
N MET A 762 9.30 38.84 -2.12
CA MET A 762 8.36 39.06 -3.22
C MET A 762 8.79 40.26 -4.05
N PHE A 763 8.99 40.02 -5.34
CA PHE A 763 9.10 41.05 -6.36
C PHE A 763 7.76 41.12 -7.09
N TYR A 764 7.43 42.28 -7.63
CA TYR A 764 6.19 42.46 -8.38
C TYR A 764 6.48 43.05 -9.76
N GLN A 765 5.80 42.55 -10.78
CA GLN A 765 5.89 43.07 -12.13
C GLN A 765 4.54 43.68 -12.55
N PRO A 766 4.49 44.97 -12.93
CA PRO A 766 3.27 45.58 -13.43
C PRO A 766 2.77 44.99 -14.75
N LYS A 767 1.45 44.81 -14.81
CA LYS A 767 0.66 44.53 -16.01
C LYS A 767 0.06 45.85 -16.51
N VAL A 768 0.08 46.09 -17.81
CA VAL A 768 -0.42 47.34 -18.41
C VAL A 768 -1.44 47.11 -19.51
N ASN A 769 -2.36 48.05 -19.69
CA ASN A 769 -3.29 48.03 -20.83
C ASN A 769 -2.66 48.65 -22.10
N LYS A 770 -3.45 48.69 -23.19
CA LYS A 770 -3.09 49.31 -24.48
C LYS A 770 -2.68 50.79 -24.43
N ASP A 771 -3.05 51.49 -23.36
CA ASP A 771 -2.75 52.91 -23.09
C ASP A 771 -1.59 53.05 -22.08
N GLN A 772 -0.90 51.93 -21.78
CA GLN A 772 0.22 51.81 -20.85
C GLN A 772 -0.13 52.16 -19.39
N GLN A 773 -1.41 52.07 -19.02
CA GLN A 773 -1.85 52.24 -17.64
C GLN A 773 -1.78 50.91 -16.90
N MET A 774 -1.34 50.94 -15.65
CA MET A 774 -1.25 49.75 -14.81
C MET A 774 -2.65 49.15 -14.55
N THR A 775 -2.82 47.86 -14.82
CA THR A 775 -4.06 47.10 -14.59
C THR A 775 -3.96 46.08 -13.47
N GLY A 776 -2.74 45.67 -13.12
CA GLY A 776 -2.46 44.75 -12.02
C GLY A 776 -0.97 44.53 -11.82
N LEU A 777 -0.63 43.61 -10.93
CA LEU A 777 0.74 43.21 -10.61
C LEU A 777 0.83 41.68 -10.63
N GLU A 778 1.92 41.10 -11.12
CA GLU A 778 2.24 39.70 -10.88
C GLU A 778 3.23 39.58 -9.73
N ALA A 779 2.93 38.71 -8.76
CA ALA A 779 3.80 38.42 -7.62
C ALA A 779 4.79 37.30 -7.96
N LEU A 780 6.08 37.64 -7.92
CA LEU A 780 7.19 36.79 -8.33
C LEU A 780 8.11 36.56 -7.14
N VAL A 781 8.13 35.33 -6.64
CA VAL A 781 8.98 34.93 -5.52
C VAL A 781 10.47 34.97 -5.90
N ARG A 782 11.35 35.32 -4.96
CA ARG A 782 12.81 35.25 -5.08
C ARG A 782 13.37 34.63 -3.82
N LEU A 783 14.31 33.70 -3.98
CA LEU A 783 14.98 33.02 -2.87
C LEU A 783 16.36 33.64 -2.64
N GLU A 784 16.64 34.13 -1.44
CA GLU A 784 17.94 34.68 -1.06
C GLU A 784 18.75 33.65 -0.26
N LEU A 785 19.61 32.91 -0.96
CA LEU A 785 20.52 31.94 -0.33
C LEU A 785 21.75 32.60 0.30
N SER A 786 22.08 33.82 -0.13
CA SER A 786 23.17 34.62 0.40
C SER A 786 22.83 36.09 0.28
N PRO A 787 23.23 36.95 1.25
CA PRO A 787 22.88 38.37 1.22
C PRO A 787 23.20 39.04 -0.11
N GLY A 788 22.19 39.64 -0.75
CA GLY A 788 22.26 40.31 -2.04
C GLY A 788 22.25 39.40 -3.27
N LYS A 789 22.11 38.07 -3.12
CA LYS A 789 22.06 37.11 -4.24
C LYS A 789 20.74 36.35 -4.26
N PHE A 790 19.92 36.67 -5.25
CA PHE A 790 18.64 36.03 -5.49
C PHE A 790 18.76 34.89 -6.50
N THR A 791 18.24 33.72 -6.11
CA THR A 791 18.06 32.52 -6.91
C THR A 791 16.75 32.63 -7.69
N SER A 792 16.78 32.23 -8.96
CA SER A 792 15.61 32.31 -9.86
C SER A 792 14.53 31.28 -9.49
N PRO A 793 13.23 31.60 -9.60
CA PRO A 793 12.14 30.62 -9.48
C PRO A 793 12.34 29.37 -10.32
N ALA A 794 12.85 29.53 -11.55
CA ALA A 794 13.13 28.42 -12.46
C ALA A 794 14.15 27.41 -11.91
N GLU A 795 14.94 27.78 -10.90
CA GLU A 795 15.94 26.92 -10.28
C GLU A 795 15.39 26.15 -9.07
N PHE A 796 14.54 26.78 -8.25
CA PHE A 796 14.07 26.16 -6.99
C PHE A 796 12.62 25.66 -7.02
N ILE A 797 11.74 26.17 -7.90
CA ILE A 797 10.36 25.68 -8.01
C ILE A 797 10.33 24.21 -8.49
N PRO A 798 11.09 23.80 -9.53
CA PRO A 798 11.12 22.39 -9.93
C PRO A 798 11.58 21.46 -8.81
N VAL A 799 12.57 21.89 -8.02
CA VAL A 799 13.06 21.14 -6.84
C VAL A 799 11.97 21.06 -5.76
N ALA A 800 11.23 22.14 -5.49
CA ALA A 800 10.12 22.13 -4.56
C ALA A 800 8.98 21.20 -5.01
N GLU A 801 8.70 21.12 -6.31
CA GLU A 801 7.69 20.23 -6.86
C GLU A 801 8.12 18.76 -6.78
N GLU A 802 9.36 18.43 -7.15
CA GLU A 802 9.90 17.06 -7.11
C GLU A 802 10.00 16.53 -5.68
N SER A 803 10.42 17.38 -4.73
CA SER A 803 10.54 17.03 -3.30
C SER A 803 9.21 17.08 -2.52
N GLY A 804 8.12 17.52 -3.15
CA GLY A 804 6.79 17.65 -2.52
C GLY A 804 6.66 18.82 -1.54
N GLN A 805 7.59 19.79 -1.59
CA GLN A 805 7.60 20.99 -0.74
C GLN A 805 6.83 22.17 -1.32
N ILE A 806 6.37 22.07 -2.59
CA ILE A 806 5.68 23.16 -3.30
C ILE A 806 4.46 23.71 -2.54
N ILE A 807 3.68 22.86 -1.88
CA ILE A 807 2.50 23.28 -1.10
C ILE A 807 2.92 24.22 0.04
N ALA A 808 3.94 23.84 0.81
CA ALA A 808 4.43 24.65 1.93
C ALA A 808 5.04 25.97 1.46
N LEU A 809 5.72 25.96 0.31
CA LEU A 809 6.26 27.16 -0.32
C LEU A 809 5.14 28.12 -0.76
N GLU A 810 4.11 27.61 -1.42
CA GLU A 810 2.98 28.43 -1.88
C GLU A 810 2.13 28.97 -0.74
N GLU A 811 1.93 28.18 0.32
CA GLU A 811 1.32 28.67 1.57
C GLU A 811 2.10 29.87 2.16
N LEU A 812 3.44 29.80 2.15
CA LEU A 812 4.29 30.93 2.56
C LEU A 812 4.13 32.13 1.62
N ILE A 813 4.14 31.92 0.30
CA ILE A 813 3.97 32.97 -0.72
C ILE A 813 2.61 33.67 -0.53
N LEU A 814 1.52 32.91 -0.35
CA LEU A 814 0.18 33.45 -0.11
C LEU A 814 0.17 34.39 1.09
N ARG A 815 0.80 34.01 2.21
CA ARG A 815 0.90 34.87 3.39
C ARG A 815 1.69 36.14 3.13
N LEU A 816 2.82 36.05 2.42
CA LEU A 816 3.64 37.22 2.08
C LEU A 816 2.87 38.20 1.19
N VAL A 817 2.19 37.70 0.16
CA VAL A 817 1.40 38.52 -0.77
C VAL A 817 0.19 39.13 -0.07
N PHE A 818 -0.56 38.37 0.73
CA PHE A 818 -1.76 38.88 1.41
C PHE A 818 -1.40 39.93 2.47
N SER A 819 -0.27 39.74 3.17
CA SER A 819 0.28 40.76 4.06
C SER A 819 0.60 42.07 3.31
N GLN A 820 1.22 41.96 2.12
CA GLN A 820 1.54 43.11 1.29
C GLN A 820 0.28 43.80 0.73
N LEU A 821 -0.71 43.04 0.25
CA LEU A 821 -2.00 43.56 -0.19
C LEU A 821 -2.71 44.34 0.92
N ALA A 822 -2.72 43.80 2.15
CA ALA A 822 -3.31 44.49 3.31
C ALA A 822 -2.56 45.81 3.64
N ASN A 823 -1.26 45.87 3.39
CA ASN A 823 -0.46 47.09 3.55
C ASN A 823 -0.79 48.13 2.46
N TRP A 824 -0.82 47.72 1.19
CA TRP A 824 -1.19 48.60 0.08
C TRP A 824 -2.61 49.14 0.23
N HIS A 825 -3.55 48.33 0.67
CA HIS A 825 -4.92 48.79 0.93
C HIS A 825 -5.01 49.89 1.99
N LYS A 826 -4.16 49.84 3.02
CA LYS A 826 -4.11 50.89 4.06
C LYS A 826 -3.47 52.18 3.57
N ARG A 827 -2.57 52.11 2.58
CA ARG A 827 -1.77 53.24 2.10
C ARG A 827 -2.36 53.92 0.86
N PHE A 828 -3.03 53.19 0.00
CA PHE A 828 -3.49 53.66 -1.30
C PHE A 828 -5.00 53.48 -1.46
N ASN A 829 -5.69 54.50 -2.01
CA ASN A 829 -7.14 54.46 -2.20
C ASN A 829 -7.57 53.41 -3.23
N ASN A 830 -6.73 53.13 -4.23
CA ASN A 830 -6.98 52.08 -5.21
C ASN A 830 -5.93 50.96 -5.07
N THR A 831 -6.37 49.78 -4.65
CA THR A 831 -5.51 48.61 -4.44
C THR A 831 -5.40 47.81 -5.75
N PRO A 832 -4.19 47.54 -6.28
CA PRO A 832 -4.04 46.77 -7.50
C PRO A 832 -4.42 45.30 -7.26
N ARG A 833 -4.97 44.66 -8.30
CA ARG A 833 -5.10 43.20 -8.33
C ARG A 833 -3.71 42.58 -8.45
N VAL A 834 -3.45 41.54 -7.66
CA VAL A 834 -2.18 40.80 -7.65
C VAL A 834 -2.41 39.37 -8.12
N SER A 835 -1.68 38.97 -9.15
CA SER A 835 -1.65 37.61 -9.66
C SER A 835 -0.60 36.76 -8.95
N ILE A 836 -0.98 35.55 -8.57
CA ILE A 836 -0.15 34.61 -7.81
C ILE A 836 -0.13 33.27 -8.56
N ASN A 837 1.07 32.81 -8.87
CA ASN A 837 1.27 31.49 -9.47
C ASN A 837 0.90 30.37 -8.49
N LEU A 838 0.13 29.38 -8.96
CA LEU A 838 -0.34 28.25 -8.17
C LEU A 838 -0.12 26.93 -8.90
N SER A 839 0.62 26.02 -8.26
CA SER A 839 0.88 24.68 -8.77
C SER A 839 -0.39 23.83 -8.79
N GLY A 840 -0.49 22.94 -9.78
CA GLY A 840 -1.59 21.99 -9.85
C GLY A 840 -1.67 21.06 -8.64
N LYS A 841 -0.52 20.77 -8.02
CA LYS A 841 -0.46 19.93 -6.80
C LYS A 841 -1.17 20.59 -5.62
N HIS A 842 -1.02 21.91 -5.47
CA HIS A 842 -1.66 22.65 -4.41
C HIS A 842 -3.12 22.96 -4.74
N LEU A 843 -3.44 23.38 -5.96
CA LEU A 843 -4.82 23.61 -6.39
C LEU A 843 -5.72 22.39 -6.13
N LEU A 844 -5.20 21.19 -6.44
CA LEU A 844 -5.93 19.94 -6.25
C LEU A 844 -5.85 19.38 -4.83
N SER A 845 -5.08 19.99 -3.92
CA SER A 845 -4.95 19.50 -2.55
C SER A 845 -6.24 19.72 -1.76
N GLU A 846 -6.55 18.82 -0.82
CA GLU A 846 -7.72 18.97 0.06
C GLU A 846 -7.54 20.10 1.08
N THR A 847 -6.30 20.56 1.30
CA THR A 847 -5.96 21.58 2.30
C THR A 847 -6.02 23.00 1.74
N PHE A 848 -5.97 23.19 0.41
CA PHE A 848 -5.88 24.50 -0.22
C PHE A 848 -7.06 25.43 0.08
N LEU A 849 -8.30 25.02 -0.22
CA LEU A 849 -9.48 25.85 0.01
C LEU A 849 -9.65 26.24 1.50
N PRO A 850 -9.52 25.30 2.47
CA PRO A 850 -9.49 25.67 3.89
C PRO A 850 -8.39 26.67 4.26
N TYR A 851 -7.18 26.48 3.71
CA TYR A 851 -6.03 27.36 3.99
C TYR A 851 -6.25 28.76 3.42
N LEU A 852 -6.69 28.86 2.16
CA LEU A 852 -6.99 30.11 1.48
C LEU A 852 -8.03 30.92 2.26
N ASN A 853 -9.14 30.29 2.65
CA ASN A 853 -10.21 30.94 3.42
C ASN A 853 -9.68 31.47 4.77
N LYS A 854 -8.84 30.69 5.45
CA LYS A 854 -8.19 31.12 6.69
C LYS A 854 -7.29 32.34 6.46
N CYS A 855 -6.47 32.34 5.41
CA CYS A 855 -5.57 33.45 5.10
C CYS A 855 -6.32 34.72 4.67
N MET A 856 -7.36 34.61 3.83
CA MET A 856 -8.19 35.75 3.45
C MET A 856 -8.86 36.38 4.68
N ALA A 857 -9.36 35.55 5.61
CA ALA A 857 -9.94 36.03 6.86
C ALA A 857 -8.91 36.68 7.80
N GLU A 858 -7.71 36.12 7.91
CA GLU A 858 -6.62 36.64 8.75
C GLU A 858 -6.16 38.04 8.32
N PHE A 859 -6.02 38.27 7.00
CA PHE A 859 -5.53 39.54 6.45
C PHE A 859 -6.65 40.48 5.98
N ALA A 860 -7.91 40.06 6.10
CA ALA A 860 -9.09 40.79 5.62
C ALA A 860 -9.01 41.19 4.13
N ILE A 861 -8.57 40.25 3.28
CA ILE A 861 -8.41 40.47 1.84
C ILE A 861 -9.67 39.99 1.09
N PRO A 862 -10.34 40.87 0.32
CA PRO A 862 -11.41 40.47 -0.57
C PRO A 862 -10.84 39.78 -1.82
N GLY A 863 -11.58 38.80 -2.37
CA GLY A 863 -11.08 38.00 -3.50
C GLY A 863 -10.85 38.79 -4.79
N GLU A 864 -11.51 39.93 -4.96
CA GLU A 864 -11.39 40.80 -6.15
C GLU A 864 -9.98 41.36 -6.40
N TRP A 865 -9.13 41.39 -5.35
CA TRP A 865 -7.73 41.79 -5.43
C TRP A 865 -6.79 40.63 -5.77
N ILE A 866 -7.30 39.41 -5.86
CA ILE A 866 -6.51 38.20 -6.07
C ILE A 866 -6.80 37.65 -7.47
N GLU A 867 -5.74 37.25 -8.14
CA GLU A 867 -5.81 36.42 -9.34
C GLU A 867 -4.90 35.21 -9.16
N PHE A 868 -5.40 34.00 -9.44
CA PHE A 868 -4.58 32.80 -9.44
C PHE A 868 -4.20 32.41 -10.86
N GLU A 869 -2.91 32.21 -11.09
CA GLU A 869 -2.37 31.76 -12.38
C GLU A 869 -2.05 30.27 -12.28
N VAL A 870 -2.66 29.48 -13.18
CA VAL A 870 -2.50 28.02 -13.22
C VAL A 870 -2.06 27.56 -14.60
N THR A 871 -1.12 26.65 -14.69
CA THR A 871 -0.64 26.17 -15.99
C THR A 871 -1.67 25.26 -16.67
N GLU A 872 -1.70 25.26 -18.01
CA GLU A 872 -2.61 24.41 -18.81
C GLU A 872 -2.50 22.92 -18.45
N SER A 873 -1.30 22.46 -18.07
CA SER A 873 -1.02 21.06 -17.76
C SER A 873 -1.83 20.50 -16.57
N VAL A 874 -2.29 21.36 -15.67
CA VAL A 874 -3.05 20.97 -14.47
C VAL A 874 -4.38 20.30 -14.84
N PHE A 875 -5.00 20.72 -15.95
CA PHE A 875 -6.30 20.22 -16.40
C PHE A 875 -6.26 18.80 -16.97
N LEU A 876 -5.07 18.27 -17.28
CA LEU A 876 -4.90 16.92 -17.85
C LEU A 876 -4.98 15.80 -16.81
N ASN A 877 -4.80 16.12 -15.52
CA ASN A 877 -4.72 15.12 -14.46
C ASN A 877 -6.09 14.76 -13.88
N ASP A 878 -6.89 15.75 -13.47
CA ASP A 878 -8.21 15.56 -12.86
C ASP A 878 -9.13 16.77 -13.15
N MET A 879 -9.75 16.75 -14.33
CA MET A 879 -10.52 17.88 -14.86
C MET A 879 -11.77 18.19 -14.02
N ASP A 880 -12.48 17.17 -13.54
CA ASP A 880 -13.73 17.36 -12.78
C ASP A 880 -13.45 18.02 -11.42
N ARG A 881 -12.38 17.60 -10.74
CA ARG A 881 -11.95 18.22 -9.48
C ARG A 881 -11.42 19.63 -9.69
N CYS A 882 -10.64 19.88 -10.75
CA CYS A 882 -10.21 21.23 -11.12
C CYS A 882 -11.41 22.17 -11.29
N ILE A 883 -12.43 21.77 -12.06
CA ILE A 883 -13.63 22.57 -12.29
C ILE A 883 -14.33 22.91 -10.96
N GLN A 884 -14.47 21.93 -10.06
CA GLN A 884 -15.09 22.16 -8.74
C GLN A 884 -14.32 23.19 -7.91
N VAL A 885 -13.00 23.06 -7.83
CA VAL A 885 -12.16 24.00 -7.06
C VAL A 885 -12.23 25.41 -7.66
N LEU A 886 -12.09 25.52 -8.98
CA LEU A 886 -12.13 26.82 -9.66
C LEU A 886 -13.51 27.51 -9.51
N GLN A 887 -14.62 26.75 -9.52
CA GLN A 887 -15.96 27.30 -9.24
C GLN A 887 -16.05 27.88 -7.81
N VAL A 888 -15.42 27.24 -6.82
CA VAL A 888 -15.36 27.77 -5.46
C VAL A 888 -14.53 29.06 -5.40
N LEU A 889 -13.40 29.11 -6.11
CA LEU A 889 -12.58 30.33 -6.20
C LEU A 889 -13.33 31.50 -6.84
N GLN A 890 -14.07 31.25 -7.93
CA GLN A 890 -14.96 32.26 -8.50
C GLN A 890 -16.06 32.68 -7.52
N GLY A 891 -16.57 31.76 -6.70
CA GLY A 891 -17.49 32.07 -5.61
C GLY A 891 -16.93 33.04 -4.56
N PHE A 892 -15.60 33.13 -4.43
CA PHE A 892 -14.91 34.13 -3.61
C PHE A 892 -14.60 35.44 -4.37
N ASN A 893 -15.06 35.58 -5.62
CA ASN A 893 -14.71 36.66 -6.56
C ASN A 893 -13.21 36.72 -6.88
N ILE A 894 -12.50 35.59 -6.80
CA ILE A 894 -11.08 35.49 -7.19
C ILE A 894 -11.01 35.24 -8.69
N ALA A 895 -10.19 36.03 -9.40
CA ALA A 895 -9.98 35.85 -10.83
C ALA A 895 -9.05 34.66 -11.09
N ILE A 896 -9.27 33.95 -12.20
CA ILE A 896 -8.44 32.80 -12.58
C ILE A 896 -7.86 33.05 -13.97
N SER A 897 -6.54 32.92 -14.08
CA SER A 897 -5.82 32.98 -15.34
C SER A 897 -5.19 31.63 -15.68
N ILE A 898 -5.23 31.27 -16.96
CA ILE A 898 -4.46 30.13 -17.49
C ILE A 898 -3.12 30.64 -18.00
N ASP A 899 -2.04 30.04 -17.50
CA ASP A 899 -0.67 30.32 -17.91
C ASP A 899 -0.11 29.30 -18.91
N ASP A 900 0.93 29.71 -19.64
CA ASP A 900 1.65 28.93 -20.66
C ASP A 900 0.77 28.32 -21.77
N PHE A 901 -0.34 28.97 -22.11
CA PHE A 901 -1.32 28.43 -23.05
C PHE A 901 -0.74 28.27 -24.47
N GLY A 902 -0.86 27.07 -25.04
CA GLY A 902 -0.47 26.76 -26.41
C GLY A 902 0.87 26.02 -26.57
N THR A 903 1.61 25.79 -25.48
CA THR A 903 2.85 25.01 -25.49
C THR A 903 2.64 23.48 -25.45
N GLY A 904 1.39 23.01 -25.31
CA GLY A 904 1.01 21.60 -25.10
C GLY A 904 -0.15 21.06 -25.95
N TYR A 905 -0.77 19.95 -25.49
CA TYR A 905 -1.90 19.27 -26.16
C TYR A 905 -3.23 20.01 -25.90
N SER A 906 -3.45 21.14 -26.57
CA SER A 906 -4.69 21.90 -26.37
C SER A 906 -5.89 21.19 -27.01
N SER A 907 -6.83 20.71 -26.18
CA SER A 907 -8.15 20.29 -26.62
C SER A 907 -9.15 21.41 -26.36
N LEU A 908 -9.49 22.15 -27.41
CA LEU A 908 -10.51 23.22 -27.41
C LEU A 908 -11.81 22.85 -26.69
N ASN A 909 -12.11 21.56 -26.60
CA ASN A 909 -13.33 21.04 -26.00
C ASN A 909 -13.42 21.26 -24.48
N TYR A 910 -12.30 21.26 -23.74
CA TYR A 910 -12.36 21.51 -22.29
C TYR A 910 -12.37 23.00 -21.96
N LEU A 911 -11.66 23.82 -22.74
CA LEU A 911 -11.51 25.25 -22.46
C LEU A 911 -12.87 25.97 -22.38
N LYS A 912 -13.85 25.53 -23.18
CA LYS A 912 -15.23 26.03 -23.17
C LYS A 912 -15.94 25.87 -21.81
N ASN A 913 -15.60 24.83 -21.05
CA ASN A 913 -16.28 24.49 -19.80
C ASN A 913 -15.51 24.92 -18.55
N LEU A 914 -14.32 25.51 -18.70
CA LEU A 914 -13.51 25.95 -17.58
C LEU A 914 -13.99 27.32 -17.07
N PRO A 915 -14.20 27.48 -15.76
CA PRO A 915 -14.54 28.76 -15.13
C PRO A 915 -13.28 29.64 -14.97
N ILE A 916 -12.81 30.22 -16.08
CA ILE A 916 -11.60 31.04 -16.18
C ILE A 916 -11.93 32.45 -16.69
N ASP A 917 -11.11 33.43 -16.35
CA ASP A 917 -11.33 34.84 -16.69
C ASP A 917 -10.30 35.40 -17.69
N VAL A 918 -9.06 34.92 -17.57
CA VAL A 918 -7.90 35.45 -18.30
C VAL A 918 -7.12 34.31 -18.96
N LEU A 919 -6.64 34.54 -20.18
CA LEU A 919 -5.75 33.66 -20.90
C LEU A 919 -4.43 34.38 -21.15
N LYS A 920 -3.34 33.84 -20.60
CA LYS A 920 -1.98 34.36 -20.75
C LYS A 920 -1.32 33.71 -21.98
N ILE A 921 -0.76 34.53 -22.86
CA ILE A 921 -0.04 34.10 -24.06
C ILE A 921 1.43 33.97 -23.69
N ASP A 922 1.97 32.77 -23.80
CA ASP A 922 3.35 32.47 -23.44
C ASP A 922 4.36 33.33 -24.21
N ARG A 923 5.46 33.66 -23.53
CA ARG A 923 6.55 34.46 -24.06
C ARG A 923 7.15 33.87 -25.32
N SER A 924 7.20 32.55 -25.50
CA SER A 924 7.77 31.94 -26.72
C SER A 924 7.07 32.40 -27.99
N PHE A 925 5.74 32.51 -27.97
CA PHE A 925 4.97 33.02 -29.10
C PHE A 925 5.09 34.54 -29.27
N VAL A 926 5.25 35.28 -28.17
CA VAL A 926 5.40 36.75 -28.21
C VAL A 926 6.77 37.18 -28.72
N LEU A 927 7.84 36.42 -28.42
CA LEU A 927 9.20 36.76 -28.82
C LEU A 927 9.34 36.93 -30.34
N GLU A 928 8.71 36.04 -31.12
CA GLU A 928 8.87 35.97 -32.59
C GLU A 928 7.64 36.46 -33.37
N CYS A 929 6.58 36.93 -32.69
CA CYS A 929 5.33 37.36 -33.34
C CYS A 929 5.47 38.53 -34.34
N ALA A 930 6.50 39.37 -34.18
CA ALA A 930 6.75 40.51 -35.07
C ALA A 930 7.64 40.15 -36.28
N SER A 931 8.34 39.01 -36.25
CA SER A 931 9.36 38.63 -37.23
C SER A 931 9.02 37.37 -38.03
N LEU A 932 8.34 36.39 -37.42
CA LEU A 932 7.97 35.12 -38.05
C LEU A 932 6.47 35.04 -38.34
N LYS A 933 6.13 34.66 -39.58
CA LYS A 933 4.74 34.54 -40.04
C LYS A 933 3.95 33.44 -39.34
N GLU A 934 4.62 32.43 -38.78
CA GLU A 934 3.96 31.32 -38.08
C GLU A 934 3.55 31.73 -36.66
N ASP A 935 4.45 32.31 -35.86
CA ASP A 935 4.11 32.79 -34.51
C ASP A 935 3.13 33.95 -34.51
N ALA A 936 3.21 34.84 -35.52
CA ALA A 936 2.20 35.88 -35.74
C ALA A 936 0.78 35.29 -35.92
N LYS A 937 0.67 34.16 -36.64
CA LYS A 937 -0.62 33.47 -36.84
C LYS A 937 -1.08 32.75 -35.57
N ILE A 938 -0.16 32.15 -34.82
CA ILE A 938 -0.50 31.46 -33.57
C ILE A 938 -1.01 32.49 -32.54
N CYS A 939 -0.27 33.58 -32.31
CA CYS A 939 -0.68 34.65 -31.42
C CYS A 939 -2.05 35.23 -31.79
N SER A 940 -2.28 35.55 -33.07
CA SER A 940 -3.58 36.08 -33.52
C SER A 940 -4.72 35.07 -33.33
N THR A 941 -4.48 33.78 -33.59
CA THR A 941 -5.47 32.71 -33.36
C THR A 941 -5.81 32.56 -31.89
N ILE A 942 -4.83 32.63 -30.98
CA ILE A 942 -5.05 32.55 -29.53
C ILE A 942 -5.89 33.73 -29.05
N ILE A 943 -5.59 34.94 -29.52
CA ILE A 943 -6.35 36.16 -29.16
C ILE A 943 -7.80 36.06 -29.66
N GLU A 944 -8.02 35.60 -30.90
CA GLU A 944 -9.36 35.41 -31.46
C GLU A 944 -10.15 34.32 -30.73
N LEU A 945 -9.50 33.21 -30.36
CA LEU A 945 -10.10 32.14 -29.57
C LEU A 945 -10.57 32.64 -28.21
N ALA A 946 -9.69 33.32 -27.47
CA ALA A 946 -10.01 33.87 -26.17
C ALA A 946 -11.18 34.86 -26.26
N SER A 947 -11.17 35.74 -27.26
CA SER A 947 -12.28 36.67 -27.51
C SER A 947 -13.61 35.95 -27.79
N THR A 948 -13.58 34.85 -28.54
CA THR A 948 -14.77 34.03 -28.84
C THR A 948 -15.35 33.36 -27.59
N LEU A 949 -14.50 33.03 -26.62
CA LEU A 949 -14.89 32.44 -25.34
C LEU A 949 -15.22 33.49 -24.26
N GLY A 950 -15.09 34.79 -24.57
CA GLY A 950 -15.34 35.87 -23.62
C GLY A 950 -14.23 36.06 -22.57
N LEU A 951 -13.02 35.54 -22.85
CA LEU A 951 -11.85 35.63 -21.96
C LEU A 951 -11.03 36.88 -22.27
N LYS A 952 -10.39 37.47 -21.26
CA LYS A 952 -9.39 38.53 -21.46
C LYS A 952 -8.04 37.92 -21.84
N THR A 953 -7.30 38.57 -22.73
CA THR A 953 -5.95 38.14 -23.12
C THR A 953 -4.88 39.03 -22.52
N ILE A 954 -3.82 38.40 -22.02
CA ILE A 954 -2.59 39.09 -21.62
C ILE A 954 -1.40 38.48 -22.35
N ALA A 955 -0.57 39.30 -22.96
CA ALA A 955 0.64 38.85 -23.64
C ALA A 955 1.87 39.01 -22.74
N GLU A 956 2.60 37.91 -22.54
CA GLU A 956 3.78 37.88 -21.69
C GLU A 956 5.09 38.07 -22.45
N GLY A 957 6.10 38.61 -21.77
CA GLY A 957 7.44 38.75 -22.36
C GLY A 957 7.51 39.76 -23.50
N VAL A 958 6.69 40.81 -23.49
CA VAL A 958 6.80 41.92 -24.43
C VAL A 958 8.09 42.70 -24.15
N GLU A 959 9.05 42.63 -25.06
CA GLU A 959 10.39 43.21 -24.91
C GLU A 959 10.65 44.39 -25.84
N THR A 960 9.90 44.49 -26.95
CA THR A 960 10.09 45.51 -27.97
C THR A 960 8.80 46.24 -28.33
N GLU A 961 8.92 47.48 -28.78
CA GLU A 961 7.79 48.27 -29.27
C GLU A 961 7.09 47.62 -30.47
N ALA A 962 7.84 46.91 -31.33
CA ALA A 962 7.26 46.21 -32.48
C ALA A 962 6.30 45.09 -32.06
N GLN A 963 6.65 44.32 -31.02
CA GLN A 963 5.78 43.29 -30.44
C GLN A 963 4.52 43.93 -29.83
N PHE A 964 4.68 45.03 -29.09
CA PHE A 964 3.55 45.76 -28.49
C PHE A 964 2.56 46.25 -29.55
N GLN A 965 3.04 46.91 -30.60
CA GLN A 965 2.16 47.42 -31.67
C GLN A 965 1.42 46.30 -32.39
N PHE A 966 2.11 45.20 -32.70
CA PHE A 966 1.48 44.02 -33.30
C PHE A 966 0.35 43.47 -32.43
N LEU A 967 0.61 43.20 -31.14
CA LEU A 967 -0.38 42.64 -30.21
C LEU A 967 -1.54 43.61 -29.97
N LYS A 968 -1.28 44.92 -29.97
CA LYS A 968 -2.29 45.98 -29.89
C LYS A 968 -3.21 45.99 -31.12
N GLU A 969 -2.66 45.83 -32.33
CA GLU A 969 -3.44 45.69 -33.56
C GLU A 969 -4.32 44.43 -33.56
N GLN A 970 -3.81 43.32 -33.00
CA GLN A 970 -4.56 42.07 -32.81
C GLN A 970 -5.62 42.15 -31.68
N ARG A 971 -5.75 43.29 -31.00
CA ARG A 971 -6.71 43.55 -29.90
C ARG A 971 -6.45 42.74 -28.62
N CYS A 972 -5.19 42.46 -28.30
CA CYS A 972 -4.82 41.96 -26.97
C CYS A 972 -5.22 42.97 -25.88
N ASN A 973 -5.72 42.50 -24.72
CA ASN A 973 -6.26 43.39 -23.69
C ASN A 973 -5.16 44.02 -22.82
N ASP A 974 -4.31 43.17 -22.27
CA ASP A 974 -3.25 43.52 -21.33
C ASP A 974 -1.88 43.02 -21.83
N PHE A 975 -0.81 43.62 -21.30
CA PHE A 975 0.56 43.37 -21.72
C PHE A 975 1.48 43.34 -20.49
N GLN A 976 2.45 42.43 -20.53
CA GLN A 976 3.47 42.31 -19.50
C GLN A 976 4.82 41.99 -20.12
N GLY A 977 5.88 42.67 -19.66
CA GLY A 977 7.23 42.42 -20.15
C GLY A 977 8.20 43.57 -19.91
N TYR A 978 9.47 43.32 -20.23
CA TYR A 978 10.56 44.26 -19.95
C TYR A 978 10.53 45.53 -20.77
N TYR A 979 9.73 45.57 -21.85
CA TYR A 979 9.47 46.81 -22.56
C TYR A 979 8.85 47.88 -21.67
N PHE A 980 7.97 47.46 -20.74
CA PHE A 980 7.31 48.36 -19.79
C PHE A 980 8.05 48.40 -18.46
N TYR A 981 8.10 47.25 -17.78
CA TYR A 981 8.63 47.15 -16.42
C TYR A 981 9.33 45.80 -16.21
N ARG A 982 10.45 45.84 -15.51
CA ARG A 982 11.07 44.64 -14.94
C ARG A 982 10.40 44.30 -13.60
N PRO A 983 10.48 43.04 -13.11
CA PRO A 983 10.14 42.72 -11.73
C PRO A 983 10.93 43.60 -10.76
N MET A 984 10.24 44.23 -9.82
CA MET A 984 10.81 45.20 -8.88
C MET A 984 10.46 44.85 -7.44
N ALA A 985 11.31 45.26 -6.50
CA ALA A 985 11.03 45.14 -5.08
C ALA A 985 9.86 46.06 -4.66
N VAL A 986 9.25 45.75 -3.52
CA VAL A 986 8.05 46.44 -2.99
C VAL A 986 8.24 47.95 -2.94
N GLU A 987 9.42 48.44 -2.56
CA GLU A 987 9.68 49.87 -2.38
C GLU A 987 9.55 50.66 -3.69
N ARG A 988 9.92 50.07 -4.82
CA ARG A 988 9.77 50.70 -6.14
C ARG A 988 8.34 50.63 -6.65
N ILE A 989 7.61 49.60 -6.26
CA ILE A 989 6.19 49.47 -6.59
C ILE A 989 5.38 50.51 -5.81
N ASP A 990 5.72 50.75 -4.54
CA ASP A 990 5.12 51.82 -3.74
C ASP A 990 5.24 53.18 -4.45
N GLU A 991 6.42 53.53 -4.95
CA GLU A 991 6.65 54.77 -5.71
C GLU A 991 5.75 54.85 -6.96
N LEU A 992 5.60 53.74 -7.70
CA LEU A 992 4.74 53.68 -8.87
C LEU A 992 3.26 53.79 -8.53
N LEU A 993 2.83 53.14 -7.43
CA LEU A 993 1.45 53.21 -6.95
C LEU A 993 1.08 54.60 -6.45
N GLU A 994 2.02 55.33 -5.84
CA GLU A 994 1.84 56.74 -5.45
C GLU A 994 1.56 57.63 -6.66
N VAL A 995 2.39 57.54 -7.70
CA VAL A 995 2.21 58.30 -8.95
C VAL A 995 0.91 57.92 -9.66
N HIS A 996 0.60 56.62 -9.72
CA HIS A 996 -0.62 56.13 -10.37
C HIS A 996 -1.89 56.59 -9.65
N ASN A 997 -1.93 56.52 -8.32
CA ASN A 997 -3.08 56.99 -7.53
C ASN A 997 -3.25 58.51 -7.63
N GLN A 998 -2.15 59.28 -7.72
CA GLN A 998 -2.21 60.73 -7.98
C GLN A 998 -2.81 61.04 -9.36
N ALA A 999 -2.40 60.32 -10.40
CA ALA A 999 -2.93 60.49 -11.76
C ALA A 999 -4.43 60.12 -11.86
N LEU A 1000 -4.86 59.08 -11.14
CA LEU A 1000 -6.29 58.72 -11.03
C LEU A 1000 -7.09 59.77 -10.27
N ALA A 1001 -6.55 60.34 -9.19
CA ALA A 1001 -7.21 61.39 -8.42
C ALA A 1001 -7.39 62.69 -9.23
N SER A 1002 -6.42 63.06 -10.09
CA SER A 1002 -6.53 64.23 -10.98
C SER A 1002 -7.58 64.08 -12.08
N ASN A 1003 -7.76 62.87 -12.62
CA ASN A 1003 -8.78 62.59 -13.64
C ASN A 1003 -10.22 62.59 -13.09
N VAL A 1004 -10.41 62.42 -11.78
CA VAL A 1004 -11.72 62.52 -11.10
C VAL A 1004 -12.10 63.98 -10.82
N THR A 1005 -11.15 64.91 -10.82
CA THR A 1005 -11.41 66.36 -10.68
C THR A 1005 -11.68 67.09 -11.99
N GLU A 1006 -11.39 66.50 -13.15
CA GLU A 1006 -11.69 67.07 -14.49
C GLU A 1006 -12.93 66.45 -15.19
N ALA A 1007 -13.55 65.42 -14.59
CA ALA A 1007 -14.84 64.85 -15.00
C ALA A 1007 -15.95 65.31 -14.04
#